data_AF-A0A8T3YWM0-F1
#
_entry.id   AF-A0A8T3YWM0-F1
#
_cell.length_a   1.000
_cell.length_b   1.000
_cell.length_c   1.000
_cell.angle_alpha   90.00
_cell.angle_beta   90.00
_cell.angle_gamma   90.00
#
_symmetry.space_group_name_H-M   'P 1'
#
loop_
_entity.id
_entity.type
_entity.pdbx_description
1 polymer ?
#
loop_
_entity_poly.entity_id
_entity_poly.type
_entity_poly.pdbx_seq_one_letter_code
_entity_poly.pdbx_strand_id
1 'polypeptide(L)'
;MMNVVSIDKIIMYGADIAIVERAAAEIRENGTLKYNSFTPYQVKTLLCREDEWKREWFMLYVGHEEEYILVRQAFEKENNGKNVLENKRSHTLNNTNAGRNIDNDEQRDAIDIINSRSLERIVETVQPSTAQASARQGTSVQENAMEGTIRQESARNELQQLQPSLISATQSQVRPLPQVRPPIQTMTQTMTQTIIPKEYIFTPQEIDNYFEEQGIVGEDGLRRLLVYSLLSRAHVGIESLSGAGKSRIMDAFLGLFPQDKLLVLQQSSEKALFNNPMINQFEFWVITEFQKISNKTFLEIVKNISEGTFSRYTRTNNAKDGVDNFEITPGKTIYYTLAISNDYFKNKDKEFSRRFIVFYTDISAEQNERVIKSFAESTFARREQSQRSDLLKQHILECLSTDFHVRNPFLLYLADMLPRELRANVRVRSFFQHYEKLISGCTIYHHRQKEKILSERNNGRDSRHIDLFSGIFDNIHIAELYGQMFYDNIVGISVIDRHVLNAFEDTETVSYSKLLEKLEQKGFYDKTEIISDSLKNLEELRFIRRESKDKNGNDEYTLLRRPPKKLEIDWFEALKQADEHMMKEYPDVRDRWYQRQQDEIRIINQNNMNQSDPNQSDGSSGLHKSQLVGYNPAWNKVYEEAGLSLK
;
A
#
# COMPACT_ATOMS: atom_id res chain seq x y z
N MET A 1 -14.34 -21.27 -23.50
CA MET A 1 -15.48 -21.72 -22.65
C MET A 1 -16.36 -20.51 -22.40
N MET A 2 -17.68 -20.63 -22.57
CA MET A 2 -18.59 -19.60 -22.06
C MET A 2 -18.49 -19.58 -20.53
N ASN A 3 -18.40 -18.38 -19.94
CA ASN A 3 -18.54 -18.25 -18.49
C ASN A 3 -19.92 -18.78 -18.10
N VAL A 4 -19.98 -19.67 -17.11
CA VAL A 4 -21.25 -20.14 -16.55
C VAL A 4 -21.84 -19.00 -15.74
N VAL A 5 -22.71 -18.24 -16.40
CA VAL A 5 -23.46 -17.16 -15.77
C VAL A 5 -24.49 -17.80 -14.86
N SER A 6 -24.58 -17.34 -13.61
CA SER A 6 -25.56 -17.87 -12.67
C SER A 6 -26.98 -17.68 -13.23
N ILE A 7 -27.81 -18.70 -13.02
CA ILE A 7 -29.21 -18.68 -13.49
C ILE A 7 -29.95 -17.46 -12.93
N ASP A 8 -29.62 -17.02 -11.71
CA ASP A 8 -30.18 -15.82 -11.08
C ASP A 8 -29.85 -14.53 -11.84
N LYS A 9 -28.63 -14.38 -12.38
CA LYS A 9 -28.27 -13.26 -13.26
C LYS A 9 -29.10 -13.29 -14.55
N ILE A 10 -29.26 -14.47 -15.18
CA ILE A 10 -30.06 -14.63 -16.41
C ILE A 10 -31.53 -14.26 -16.15
N ILE A 11 -32.10 -14.71 -15.02
CA ILE A 11 -33.48 -14.39 -14.62
C ILE A 11 -33.66 -12.89 -14.36
N MET A 12 -32.70 -12.24 -13.68
CA MET A 12 -32.70 -10.78 -13.52
C MET A 12 -32.70 -10.05 -14.87
N TYR A 13 -31.79 -10.39 -15.78
CA TYR A 13 -31.71 -9.73 -17.09
C TYR A 13 -32.97 -9.92 -17.94
N GLY A 14 -33.62 -11.08 -17.87
CA GLY A 14 -34.93 -11.29 -18.52
C GLY A 14 -36.02 -10.36 -17.97
N ALA A 15 -36.00 -10.06 -16.67
CA ALA A 15 -36.91 -9.09 -16.05
C ALA A 15 -36.58 -7.65 -16.46
N ASP A 16 -35.30 -7.29 -16.53
CA ASP A 16 -34.84 -5.95 -16.89
C ASP A 16 -35.09 -5.62 -18.38
N ILE A 17 -34.87 -6.55 -19.30
CA ILE A 17 -35.26 -6.40 -20.72
C ILE A 17 -36.78 -6.22 -20.84
N ALA A 18 -37.56 -7.07 -20.17
CA ALA A 18 -39.02 -6.96 -20.17
C ALA A 18 -39.53 -5.67 -19.50
N ILE A 19 -38.73 -4.97 -18.69
CA ILE A 19 -39.04 -3.62 -18.19
C ILE A 19 -38.76 -2.59 -19.30
N VAL A 20 -37.60 -2.65 -19.95
CA VAL A 20 -37.20 -1.73 -21.03
C VAL A 20 -38.15 -1.80 -22.22
N GLU A 21 -38.48 -2.99 -22.72
CA GLU A 21 -39.39 -3.17 -23.87
C GLU A 21 -40.78 -2.58 -23.60
N ARG A 22 -41.38 -2.90 -22.44
CA ARG A 22 -42.71 -2.39 -22.07
C ARG A 22 -42.67 -0.87 -21.81
N ALA A 23 -41.60 -0.35 -21.23
CA ALA A 23 -41.44 1.09 -20.99
C ALA A 23 -41.27 1.86 -22.32
N ALA A 24 -40.48 1.34 -23.24
CA ALA A 24 -40.31 1.90 -24.58
C ALA A 24 -41.61 1.81 -25.39
N ALA A 25 -42.35 0.70 -25.33
CA ALA A 25 -43.66 0.58 -25.96
C ALA A 25 -44.67 1.61 -25.41
N GLU A 26 -44.70 1.81 -24.09
CA GLU A 26 -45.57 2.81 -23.47
C GLU A 26 -45.18 4.24 -23.87
N ILE A 27 -43.88 4.56 -23.96
CA ILE A 27 -43.40 5.87 -24.43
C ILE A 27 -43.73 6.07 -25.91
N ARG A 28 -43.62 5.03 -26.75
CA ARG A 28 -44.02 5.07 -28.18
C ARG A 28 -45.52 5.33 -28.34
N GLU A 29 -46.36 4.73 -27.49
CA GLU A 29 -47.82 4.92 -27.53
C GLU A 29 -48.26 6.28 -26.94
N ASN A 30 -47.67 6.70 -25.82
CA ASN A 30 -48.19 7.79 -25.00
C ASN A 30 -47.31 9.06 -24.98
N GLY A 31 -46.13 9.03 -25.59
CA GLY A 31 -45.14 10.12 -25.59
C GLY A 31 -44.43 10.36 -24.25
N THR A 32 -44.86 9.69 -23.17
CA THR A 32 -44.34 9.78 -21.80
C THR A 32 -44.60 8.48 -21.06
N LEU A 33 -43.75 8.13 -20.09
CA LEU A 33 -43.98 7.02 -19.16
C LEU A 33 -45.09 7.40 -18.15
N LYS A 34 -46.17 6.62 -18.00
CA LYS A 34 -47.19 6.91 -16.98
C LYS A 34 -46.80 6.24 -15.66
N TYR A 35 -46.86 7.02 -14.58
CA TYR A 35 -46.50 6.61 -13.22
C TYR A 35 -47.32 5.45 -12.62
N ASN A 36 -48.37 4.99 -13.30
CA ASN A 36 -49.26 3.92 -12.84
C ASN A 36 -48.98 2.56 -13.53
N SER A 37 -48.21 2.56 -14.62
CA SER A 37 -47.90 1.37 -15.43
C SER A 37 -46.65 0.65 -14.95
N PHE A 38 -45.70 1.43 -14.42
CA PHE A 38 -44.45 1.00 -13.82
C PHE A 38 -44.31 1.61 -12.44
N THR A 39 -43.68 0.90 -11.49
CA THR A 39 -43.15 1.62 -10.33
C THR A 39 -41.97 2.48 -10.81
N PRO A 40 -41.91 3.79 -10.45
CA PRO A 40 -40.73 4.62 -10.75
C PRO A 40 -39.44 4.04 -10.15
N TYR A 41 -39.58 3.18 -9.15
CA TYR A 41 -38.52 2.37 -8.56
C TYR A 41 -37.90 1.39 -9.56
N GLN A 42 -38.67 0.70 -10.42
CA GLN A 42 -38.13 -0.23 -11.40
C GLN A 42 -37.22 0.47 -12.43
N VAL A 43 -37.68 1.56 -13.04
CA VAL A 43 -36.88 2.33 -14.01
C VAL A 43 -35.67 3.00 -13.33
N LYS A 44 -35.81 3.46 -12.08
CA LYS A 44 -34.68 4.00 -11.31
C LYS A 44 -33.64 2.93 -10.97
N THR A 45 -34.06 1.75 -10.52
CA THR A 45 -33.17 0.62 -10.22
C THR A 45 -32.46 0.11 -11.46
N LEU A 46 -33.14 0.10 -12.62
CA LEU A 46 -32.55 -0.18 -13.93
C LEU A 46 -31.40 0.80 -14.25
N LEU A 47 -31.66 2.11 -14.16
CA LEU A 47 -30.65 3.14 -14.45
C LEU A 47 -29.51 3.18 -13.42
N CYS A 48 -29.77 2.87 -12.15
CA CYS A 48 -28.72 2.78 -11.12
C CYS A 48 -27.72 1.62 -11.33
N ARG A 49 -27.99 0.70 -12.26
CA ARG A 49 -27.13 -0.45 -12.59
C ARG A 49 -26.50 -0.36 -13.99
N GLU A 50 -26.70 0.76 -14.69
CA GLU A 50 -26.25 0.98 -16.08
C GLU A 50 -24.76 0.62 -16.27
N ASP A 51 -23.90 1.08 -15.36
CA ASP A 51 -22.44 0.89 -15.47
C ASP A 51 -22.00 -0.57 -15.20
N GLU A 52 -22.74 -1.32 -14.39
CA GLU A 52 -22.49 -2.75 -14.17
C GLU A 52 -22.86 -3.57 -15.43
N TRP A 53 -23.95 -3.20 -16.09
CA TRP A 53 -24.52 -3.96 -17.19
C TRP A 53 -23.85 -3.68 -18.54
N LYS A 54 -23.54 -2.41 -18.83
CA LYS A 54 -22.75 -2.04 -20.03
C LYS A 54 -21.42 -2.78 -20.10
N ARG A 55 -20.84 -3.10 -18.94
CA ARG A 55 -19.52 -3.72 -18.81
C ARG A 55 -19.55 -5.24 -18.95
N GLU A 56 -20.58 -5.91 -18.46
CA GLU A 56 -20.67 -7.38 -18.50
C GLU A 56 -21.43 -7.92 -19.74
N TRP A 57 -22.37 -7.15 -20.34
CA TRP A 57 -23.45 -7.72 -21.18
C TRP A 57 -23.72 -7.05 -22.53
N PHE A 58 -22.81 -6.21 -23.01
CA PHE A 58 -22.94 -5.41 -24.24
C PHE A 58 -23.62 -6.13 -25.43
N MET A 59 -23.21 -7.37 -25.73
CA MET A 59 -23.73 -8.18 -26.86
C MET A 59 -25.23 -8.49 -26.80
N LEU A 60 -25.82 -8.63 -25.60
CA LEU A 60 -27.26 -8.88 -25.44
C LEU A 60 -28.10 -7.60 -25.58
N TYR A 61 -27.46 -6.43 -25.53
CA TYR A 61 -28.13 -5.15 -25.53
C TYR A 61 -28.21 -4.46 -26.89
N VAL A 62 -27.37 -4.88 -27.86
CA VAL A 62 -27.41 -4.40 -29.25
C VAL A 62 -28.80 -4.61 -29.89
N GLY A 63 -29.58 -5.58 -29.40
CA GLY A 63 -30.96 -5.83 -29.86
C GLY A 63 -32.04 -4.88 -29.30
N HIS A 64 -31.74 -4.07 -28.28
CA HIS A 64 -32.70 -3.21 -27.57
C HIS A 64 -32.14 -1.80 -27.22
N GLU A 65 -31.08 -1.38 -27.91
CA GLU A 65 -30.40 -0.11 -27.65
C GLU A 65 -31.32 1.10 -27.92
N GLU A 66 -32.16 1.04 -28.96
CA GLU A 66 -33.13 2.10 -29.28
C GLU A 66 -34.21 2.25 -28.20
N GLU A 67 -34.77 1.13 -27.73
CA GLU A 67 -35.73 1.09 -26.62
C GLU A 67 -35.14 1.72 -25.36
N TYR A 68 -33.88 1.42 -25.03
CA TYR A 68 -33.20 1.98 -23.85
C TYR A 68 -32.98 3.48 -23.94
N ILE A 69 -32.45 3.95 -25.08
CA ILE A 69 -32.18 5.38 -25.30
C ILE A 69 -33.48 6.16 -25.16
N LEU A 70 -34.59 5.63 -25.69
CA LEU A 70 -35.93 6.22 -25.55
C LEU A 70 -36.38 6.30 -24.08
N VAL A 71 -36.23 5.21 -23.31
CA VAL A 71 -36.59 5.16 -21.87
C VAL A 71 -35.76 6.14 -21.06
N ARG A 72 -34.45 6.19 -21.29
CA ARG A 72 -33.54 7.12 -20.61
C ARG A 72 -33.88 8.58 -20.88
N GLN A 73 -34.07 8.95 -22.16
CA GLN A 73 -34.43 10.31 -22.54
C GLN A 73 -35.75 10.76 -21.92
N ALA A 74 -36.75 9.87 -21.85
CA ALA A 74 -38.02 10.16 -21.18
C ALA A 74 -37.84 10.42 -19.67
N PHE A 75 -37.04 9.59 -18.98
CA PHE A 75 -36.77 9.72 -17.55
C PHE A 75 -35.98 11.00 -17.21
N GLU A 76 -34.95 11.32 -17.99
CA GLU A 76 -34.14 12.54 -17.82
C GLU A 76 -34.99 13.80 -18.06
N LYS A 77 -35.84 13.81 -19.10
CA LYS A 77 -36.77 14.90 -19.40
C LYS A 77 -37.76 15.15 -18.25
N GLU A 78 -38.25 14.09 -17.60
CA GLU A 78 -39.18 14.21 -16.48
C GLU A 78 -38.51 14.76 -15.21
N ASN A 79 -37.31 14.26 -14.85
CA ASN A 79 -36.58 14.73 -13.68
C ASN A 79 -36.09 16.18 -13.84
N ASN A 80 -35.64 16.56 -15.03
CA ASN A 80 -35.31 17.95 -15.33
C ASN A 80 -36.54 18.88 -15.22
N GLY A 81 -37.73 18.40 -15.60
CA GLY A 81 -39.00 19.11 -15.35
C GLY A 81 -39.31 19.33 -13.86
N LYS A 82 -39.07 18.31 -13.02
CA LYS A 82 -39.26 18.39 -11.56
C LYS A 82 -38.30 19.38 -10.90
N ASN A 83 -37.01 19.35 -11.25
CA ASN A 83 -36.01 20.29 -10.74
C ASN A 83 -36.35 21.76 -11.07
N VAL A 84 -36.90 22.04 -12.26
CA VAL A 84 -37.35 23.40 -12.63
C VAL A 84 -38.59 23.84 -11.84
N LEU A 85 -39.49 22.92 -11.50
CA LEU A 85 -40.66 23.20 -10.65
C LEU A 85 -40.30 23.43 -9.19
N GLU A 86 -39.34 22.69 -8.64
CA GLU A 86 -38.82 22.92 -7.29
C GLU A 86 -38.07 24.26 -7.19
N ASN A 87 -37.20 24.58 -8.15
CA ASN A 87 -36.53 25.89 -8.18
C ASN A 87 -37.52 27.07 -8.29
N LYS A 88 -38.64 26.92 -9.01
CA LYS A 88 -39.71 27.93 -9.02
C LYS A 88 -40.42 28.05 -7.67
N ARG A 89 -40.66 26.94 -6.95
CA ARG A 89 -41.21 26.97 -5.58
C ARG A 89 -40.26 27.66 -4.60
N SER A 90 -38.97 27.35 -4.66
CA SER A 90 -37.93 27.99 -3.83
C SER A 90 -37.83 29.49 -4.05
N HIS A 91 -37.89 29.96 -5.30
CA HIS A 91 -37.96 31.40 -5.59
C HIS A 91 -39.26 32.07 -5.13
N THR A 92 -40.39 31.35 -5.16
CA THR A 92 -41.68 31.89 -4.68
C THR A 92 -41.67 32.06 -3.15
N LEU A 93 -41.09 31.11 -2.41
CA LEU A 93 -40.92 31.17 -0.95
C LEU A 93 -39.95 32.28 -0.51
N ASN A 94 -38.86 32.50 -1.24
CA ASN A 94 -37.88 33.53 -0.89
C ASN A 94 -38.37 34.96 -1.16
N ASN A 95 -39.29 35.17 -2.12
CA ASN A 95 -39.85 36.50 -2.41
C ASN A 95 -40.94 36.96 -1.42
N THR A 96 -41.40 36.11 -0.50
CA THR A 96 -42.36 36.49 0.56
C THR A 96 -41.73 37.11 1.81
N ASN A 97 -40.39 37.08 1.96
CA ASN A 97 -39.68 37.50 3.19
C ASN A 97 -38.79 38.75 3.03
N ALA A 98 -38.98 39.56 1.99
CA ALA A 98 -38.19 40.77 1.74
C ALA A 98 -39.09 42.00 1.55
N GLY A 99 -39.54 42.63 2.65
CA GLY A 99 -40.19 43.94 2.56
C GLY A 99 -41.04 44.36 3.75
N ARG A 100 -40.41 44.86 4.83
CA ARG A 100 -40.90 45.97 5.67
C ARG A 100 -39.86 46.35 6.74
N ASN A 101 -39.24 47.50 6.57
CA ASN A 101 -38.78 48.32 7.70
C ASN A 101 -39.99 49.08 8.23
N ILE A 102 -40.14 49.20 9.55
CA ILE A 102 -40.70 50.35 10.28
C ILE A 102 -40.35 50.17 11.77
N ASP A 103 -39.67 51.19 12.29
CA ASP A 103 -39.59 51.75 13.65
C ASP A 103 -39.58 50.90 14.93
N ASN A 104 -38.67 51.32 15.82
CA ASN A 104 -38.63 50.94 17.23
C ASN A 104 -39.71 51.70 18.01
N ASP A 105 -40.74 51.02 18.49
CA ASP A 105 -41.47 51.36 19.73
C ASP A 105 -42.50 50.27 20.09
N GLU A 106 -42.03 49.04 20.39
CA GLU A 106 -42.83 47.99 21.09
C GLU A 106 -41.95 46.77 21.50
N GLN A 107 -40.93 47.00 22.33
CA GLN A 107 -40.21 45.93 23.07
C GLN A 107 -40.35 46.08 24.59
N ARG A 108 -41.61 46.14 25.04
CA ARG A 108 -42.05 45.71 26.37
C ARG A 108 -43.25 44.80 26.16
N ASP A 109 -43.32 43.73 26.94
CA ASP A 109 -44.36 42.67 26.94
C ASP A 109 -44.18 41.50 25.95
N ALA A 110 -43.17 40.64 26.18
CA ALA A 110 -43.17 39.22 25.78
C ALA A 110 -41.99 38.37 26.36
N ILE A 111 -41.55 38.60 27.61
CA ILE A 111 -40.67 37.65 28.34
C ILE A 111 -41.33 37.27 29.66
N ASP A 112 -42.49 36.63 29.53
CA ASP A 112 -43.11 35.76 30.52
C ASP A 112 -43.87 34.68 29.72
N ILE A 113 -44.06 33.49 30.31
CA ILE A 113 -44.56 32.28 29.63
C ILE A 113 -43.51 31.58 28.73
N ILE A 114 -42.53 30.92 29.37
CA ILE A 114 -42.18 29.48 29.26
C ILE A 114 -40.92 29.26 30.12
N ASN A 115 -41.13 29.13 31.45
CA ASN A 115 -40.18 28.52 32.39
C ASN A 115 -40.82 28.33 33.78
N SER A 116 -42.02 27.73 33.81
CA SER A 116 -42.76 27.50 35.06
C SER A 116 -43.79 26.38 34.95
N ARG A 117 -43.34 25.12 34.96
CA ARG A 117 -44.09 24.01 35.55
C ARG A 117 -43.20 23.16 36.43
N SER A 118 -43.11 23.58 37.68
CA SER A 118 -42.40 22.94 38.77
C SER A 118 -42.93 21.55 39.08
N LEU A 119 -42.02 20.67 39.50
CA LEU A 119 -42.31 19.64 40.49
C LEU A 119 -42.72 20.33 41.79
N GLU A 120 -43.81 19.89 42.44
CA GLU A 120 -44.03 20.21 43.85
C GLU A 120 -44.89 19.16 44.58
N ARG A 121 -44.29 18.55 45.61
CA ARG A 121 -44.84 18.07 46.90
C ARG A 121 -43.61 17.64 47.74
N ILE A 122 -43.13 18.31 48.80
CA ILE A 122 -43.75 18.91 50.03
C ILE A 122 -44.36 17.80 50.91
N VAL A 123 -44.03 17.63 52.22
CA VAL A 123 -42.96 18.20 53.11
C VAL A 123 -42.88 17.39 54.45
N GLU A 124 -42.06 17.86 55.43
CA GLU A 124 -42.00 17.52 56.88
C GLU A 124 -41.21 16.24 57.27
N THR A 125 -40.49 16.12 58.41
CA THR A 125 -39.86 17.02 59.44
C THR A 125 -38.80 16.19 60.23
N VAL A 126 -37.98 16.62 61.22
CA VAL A 126 -37.76 17.86 62.02
C VAL A 126 -36.24 18.07 62.28
N GLN A 127 -35.82 18.88 63.29
CA GLN A 127 -34.41 19.07 63.74
C GLN A 127 -34.11 18.44 65.15
N PRO A 128 -33.11 18.88 65.96
CA PRO A 128 -31.74 18.35 65.96
C PRO A 128 -31.22 17.96 67.37
N SER A 129 -29.96 17.49 67.50
CA SER A 129 -29.15 17.74 68.71
C SER A 129 -27.64 17.56 68.48
N THR A 130 -26.86 18.01 69.46
CA THR A 130 -25.44 18.40 69.36
C THR A 130 -24.49 17.58 70.23
N ALA A 131 -23.19 17.75 69.96
CA ALA A 131 -22.11 17.98 70.94
C ALA A 131 -21.16 16.84 71.33
N GLN A 132 -19.88 17.28 71.43
CA GLN A 132 -18.74 16.76 72.22
C GLN A 132 -18.14 15.40 71.82
N ALA A 133 -16.82 15.16 71.71
CA ALA A 133 -15.54 15.88 71.87
C ALA A 133 -14.62 15.12 72.84
N SER A 134 -13.30 15.22 72.58
CA SER A 134 -12.18 14.83 73.47
C SER A 134 -11.80 13.34 73.47
N ALA A 135 -10.53 12.95 73.66
CA ALA A 135 -9.24 13.63 73.48
C ALA A 135 -8.08 12.66 73.79
N ARG A 136 -6.89 12.90 73.21
CA ARG A 136 -5.54 12.50 73.72
C ARG A 136 -5.28 10.98 73.79
N GLN A 137 -4.05 10.46 73.76
CA GLN A 137 -2.65 10.93 73.63
C GLN A 137 -1.89 9.77 72.93
N GLY A 138 -0.77 9.90 72.22
CA GLY A 138 0.12 11.04 71.94
C GLY A 138 1.57 10.52 71.80
N THR A 139 2.43 11.24 71.05
CA THR A 139 3.91 11.09 70.98
C THR A 139 4.49 9.73 70.50
N SER A 140 5.63 9.60 69.81
CA SER A 140 6.58 10.47 69.07
C SER A 140 7.66 9.51 68.50
N VAL A 141 8.36 9.69 67.37
CA VAL A 141 9.44 10.67 67.06
C VAL A 141 9.83 10.49 65.56
N GLN A 142 10.41 11.55 64.97
CA GLN A 142 11.32 11.67 63.80
C GLN A 142 12.22 10.45 63.46
N GLU A 143 12.84 10.28 62.28
CA GLU A 143 12.90 11.03 61.00
C GLU A 143 13.52 10.15 59.87
N ASN A 144 13.16 10.45 58.62
CA ASN A 144 13.94 10.40 57.36
C ASN A 144 14.80 9.20 56.89
N ALA A 145 14.69 8.98 55.56
CA ALA A 145 15.68 8.39 54.63
C ALA A 145 16.00 6.87 54.72
N MET A 146 16.46 6.16 53.67
CA MET A 146 16.41 6.30 52.19
C MET A 146 16.99 5.01 51.58
N GLU A 147 16.50 4.58 50.39
CA GLU A 147 17.05 3.47 49.54
C GLU A 147 17.06 2.02 50.08
N GLY A 148 16.95 1.01 49.20
CA GLY A 148 16.81 -0.39 49.63
C GLY A 148 16.57 -1.48 48.55
N THR A 149 17.28 -1.38 47.44
CA THR A 149 17.38 -2.31 46.28
C THR A 149 17.35 -3.84 46.57
N ILE A 150 16.52 -4.58 45.80
CA ILE A 150 16.64 -5.99 45.31
C ILE A 150 17.08 -7.12 46.27
N ARG A 151 16.24 -8.17 46.41
CA ARG A 151 16.60 -9.60 46.57
C ARG A 151 15.47 -10.50 46.01
N GLN A 152 15.77 -11.44 45.11
CA GLN A 152 15.80 -12.92 45.31
C GLN A 152 14.41 -13.57 45.56
N GLU A 153 14.04 -14.76 45.03
CA GLU A 153 14.76 -15.73 44.19
C GLU A 153 13.81 -16.77 43.52
N SER A 154 14.36 -17.51 42.56
CA SER A 154 14.15 -18.95 42.26
C SER A 154 12.86 -19.68 42.69
N ALA A 155 12.24 -20.41 41.73
CA ALA A 155 12.48 -21.86 41.58
C ALA A 155 11.46 -22.56 40.65
N ARG A 156 11.94 -23.16 39.55
CA ARG A 156 11.66 -24.55 39.09
C ARG A 156 12.14 -24.77 37.65
N ASN A 157 13.39 -25.19 37.52
CA ASN A 157 13.84 -26.05 36.44
C ASN A 157 14.53 -27.24 37.11
N GLU A 158 13.88 -28.39 37.10
CA GLU A 158 14.46 -29.69 37.46
C GLU A 158 14.46 -30.58 36.22
N LEU A 159 15.36 -31.58 36.22
CA LEU A 159 15.49 -32.66 35.23
C LEU A 159 15.99 -32.19 33.83
N GLN A 160 17.25 -32.39 33.44
CA GLN A 160 18.04 -33.60 33.66
C GLN A 160 19.54 -33.35 33.87
N GLN A 161 20.07 -34.04 34.89
CA GLN A 161 21.47 -34.45 35.03
C GLN A 161 21.74 -35.56 33.97
N LEU A 162 22.96 -35.92 33.54
CA LEU A 162 24.12 -36.35 34.35
C LEU A 162 25.45 -36.26 33.54
N GLN A 163 26.38 -35.41 33.98
CA GLN A 163 27.73 -35.77 34.47
C GLN A 163 28.77 -36.53 33.56
N PRO A 164 30.09 -36.62 33.92
CA PRO A 164 31.07 -35.75 33.23
C PRO A 164 32.44 -36.38 32.83
N SER A 165 33.35 -35.51 32.40
CA SER A 165 34.82 -35.52 32.64
C SER A 165 35.79 -36.44 31.85
N LEU A 166 36.62 -35.77 31.04
CA LEU A 166 38.11 -35.71 31.08
C LEU A 166 39.01 -36.94 30.77
N ILE A 167 39.86 -36.72 29.76
CA ILE A 167 41.30 -37.08 29.64
C ILE A 167 41.68 -38.58 29.60
N SER A 168 42.19 -39.01 28.45
CA SER A 168 43.60 -39.47 28.33
C SER A 168 44.05 -39.52 26.87
N ALA A 169 45.36 -39.41 26.64
CA ALA A 169 45.96 -39.37 25.32
C ALA A 169 46.41 -40.75 24.85
N THR A 170 46.33 -41.03 23.56
CA THR A 170 47.27 -41.96 22.91
C THR A 170 47.47 -41.57 21.44
N GLN A 171 48.73 -41.51 21.02
CA GLN A 171 49.10 -41.26 19.64
C GLN A 171 48.86 -42.52 18.80
N SER A 172 48.40 -42.37 17.56
CA SER A 172 48.63 -43.34 16.49
C SER A 172 48.59 -42.63 15.14
N GLN A 173 49.74 -42.52 14.49
CA GLN A 173 49.84 -41.98 13.13
C GLN A 173 49.36 -43.03 12.14
N VAL A 174 48.29 -42.73 11.40
CA VAL A 174 47.95 -43.47 10.17
C VAL A 174 48.26 -42.57 8.99
N ARG A 175 49.26 -42.94 8.18
CA ARG A 175 49.55 -42.28 6.90
C ARG A 175 48.42 -42.57 5.91
N PRO A 176 47.75 -41.57 5.32
CA PRO A 176 46.95 -41.82 4.12
C PRO A 176 47.87 -42.12 2.93
N LEU A 177 47.46 -43.09 2.10
CA LEU A 177 48.12 -43.43 0.84
C LEU A 177 47.97 -42.29 -0.18
N PRO A 178 48.94 -42.06 -1.08
CA PRO A 178 48.87 -41.01 -2.07
C PRO A 178 47.79 -41.32 -3.12
N GLN A 179 46.73 -40.52 -3.16
CA GLN A 179 45.76 -40.55 -4.25
C GLN A 179 46.38 -39.93 -5.52
N VAL A 180 46.53 -40.75 -6.56
CA VAL A 180 46.94 -40.30 -7.90
C VAL A 180 45.81 -39.44 -8.47
N ARG A 181 46.05 -38.13 -8.59
CA ARG A 181 45.12 -37.24 -9.30
C ARG A 181 45.25 -37.50 -10.81
N PRO A 182 44.14 -37.72 -11.55
CA PRO A 182 44.19 -37.72 -13.01
C PRO A 182 44.61 -36.33 -13.53
N PRO A 183 45.20 -36.25 -14.74
CA PRO A 183 45.71 -35.00 -15.28
C PRO A 183 44.58 -33.98 -15.45
N ILE A 184 44.81 -32.76 -14.93
CA ILE A 184 43.91 -31.63 -15.12
C ILE A 184 43.91 -31.28 -16.61
N GLN A 185 42.84 -31.65 -17.31
CA GLN A 185 42.56 -31.08 -18.62
C GLN A 185 42.18 -29.62 -18.41
N THR A 186 43.12 -28.72 -18.72
CA THR A 186 42.85 -27.30 -18.88
C THR A 186 41.93 -27.09 -20.08
N MET A 187 40.63 -27.31 -19.89
CA MET A 187 39.63 -26.77 -20.80
C MET A 187 39.73 -25.26 -20.73
N THR A 188 40.40 -24.67 -21.72
CA THR A 188 40.42 -23.24 -21.94
C THR A 188 39.02 -22.82 -22.36
N GLN A 189 38.14 -22.60 -21.38
CA GLN A 189 36.83 -22.02 -21.60
C GLN A 189 37.04 -20.66 -22.25
N THR A 190 36.80 -20.62 -23.56
CA THR A 190 36.85 -19.40 -24.34
C THR A 190 35.68 -18.57 -23.86
N MET A 191 35.95 -17.58 -23.00
CA MET A 191 34.91 -16.66 -22.55
C MET A 191 34.48 -15.81 -23.75
N THR A 192 33.45 -16.29 -24.43
CA THR A 192 32.74 -15.54 -25.46
C THR A 192 32.18 -14.30 -24.78
N GLN A 193 32.86 -13.16 -24.93
CA GLN A 193 32.37 -11.89 -24.42
C GLN A 193 31.06 -11.59 -25.16
N THR A 194 29.94 -11.75 -24.47
CA THR A 194 28.61 -11.50 -25.03
C THR A 194 28.55 -10.01 -25.41
N ILE A 195 28.49 -9.73 -26.71
CA ILE A 195 28.35 -8.37 -27.21
C ILE A 195 26.92 -7.93 -26.90
N ILE A 196 26.75 -7.25 -25.76
CA ILE A 196 25.48 -6.65 -25.37
C ILE A 196 25.14 -5.60 -26.45
N PRO A 197 23.95 -5.65 -27.08
CA PRO A 197 23.51 -4.58 -27.98
C PRO A 197 23.57 -3.24 -27.25
N LYS A 198 24.11 -2.20 -27.89
CA LYS A 198 24.30 -0.87 -27.30
C LYS A 198 23.00 -0.24 -26.75
N GLU A 199 21.85 -0.76 -27.18
CA GLU A 199 20.51 -0.23 -26.90
C GLU A 199 19.59 -1.32 -26.32
N TYR A 200 20.11 -2.20 -25.43
CA TYR A 200 19.20 -3.09 -24.67
C TYR A 200 18.21 -2.26 -23.84
N ILE A 201 16.92 -2.45 -24.13
CA ILE A 201 15.79 -1.85 -23.42
C ILE A 201 15.42 -2.79 -22.26
N PHE A 202 15.48 -2.28 -21.04
CA PHE A 202 15.02 -2.98 -19.85
C PHE A 202 13.53 -2.74 -19.63
N THR A 203 12.78 -3.81 -19.40
CA THR A 203 11.34 -3.79 -19.07
C THR A 203 11.14 -4.26 -17.62
N PRO A 204 9.95 -4.09 -17.04
CA PRO A 204 9.66 -4.66 -15.72
C PRO A 204 9.81 -6.20 -15.67
N GLN A 205 9.74 -6.91 -16.80
CA GLN A 205 9.85 -8.36 -16.86
C GLN A 205 11.25 -8.87 -16.53
N GLU A 206 12.32 -8.10 -16.80
CA GLU A 206 13.68 -8.46 -16.37
C GLU A 206 13.79 -8.58 -14.84
N ILE A 207 13.05 -7.75 -14.10
CA ILE A 207 12.99 -7.82 -12.64
C ILE A 207 12.34 -9.13 -12.22
N ASP A 208 11.17 -9.46 -12.80
CA ASP A 208 10.43 -10.67 -12.43
C ASP A 208 11.20 -11.95 -12.75
N ASN A 209 11.80 -12.03 -13.94
CA ASN A 209 12.65 -13.14 -14.34
C ASN A 209 13.80 -13.36 -13.34
N TYR A 210 14.48 -12.29 -12.90
CA TYR A 210 15.55 -12.39 -11.92
C TYR A 210 15.08 -12.98 -10.59
N PHE A 211 13.95 -12.51 -10.05
CA PHE A 211 13.39 -13.01 -8.79
C PHE A 211 12.87 -14.45 -8.92
N GLU A 212 12.36 -14.85 -10.09
CA GLU A 212 11.95 -16.22 -10.40
C GLU A 212 13.12 -17.19 -10.51
N GLU A 213 14.25 -16.77 -11.08
CA GLU A 213 15.51 -17.53 -11.03
C GLU A 213 15.95 -17.77 -9.57
N GLN A 214 15.76 -16.79 -8.68
CA GLN A 214 15.99 -16.94 -7.24
C GLN A 214 14.91 -17.78 -6.51
N GLY A 215 13.83 -18.18 -7.20
CA GLY A 215 12.75 -19.01 -6.66
C GLY A 215 11.65 -18.28 -5.91
N ILE A 216 11.57 -16.96 -6.05
CA ILE A 216 10.36 -16.22 -5.67
C ILE A 216 9.32 -16.45 -6.78
N VAL A 217 8.05 -16.68 -6.41
CA VAL A 217 6.95 -16.91 -7.37
C VAL A 217 5.75 -16.07 -6.94
N GLY A 218 5.06 -15.43 -7.89
CA GLY A 218 4.17 -14.31 -7.59
C GLY A 218 4.93 -13.13 -6.99
N GLU A 219 4.21 -12.17 -6.38
CA GLU A 219 4.80 -10.94 -5.81
C GLU A 219 5.38 -9.96 -6.85
N ASP A 220 5.01 -10.08 -8.12
CA ASP A 220 5.51 -9.28 -9.26
C ASP A 220 5.55 -7.77 -8.95
N GLY A 221 4.45 -7.24 -8.42
CA GLY A 221 4.36 -5.84 -8.00
C GLY A 221 5.34 -5.48 -6.87
N LEU A 222 5.47 -6.33 -5.86
CA LEU A 222 6.40 -6.12 -4.74
C LEU A 222 7.86 -6.13 -5.21
N ARG A 223 8.23 -7.07 -6.09
CA ARG A 223 9.59 -7.16 -6.67
C ARG A 223 9.97 -5.89 -7.43
N ARG A 224 9.08 -5.42 -8.31
CA ARG A 224 9.26 -4.19 -9.10
C ARG A 224 9.36 -2.98 -8.19
N LEU A 225 8.46 -2.84 -7.21
CA LEU A 225 8.50 -1.76 -6.23
C LEU A 225 9.78 -1.75 -5.38
N LEU A 226 10.32 -2.92 -5.02
CA LEU A 226 11.63 -3.02 -4.34
C LEU A 226 12.76 -2.48 -5.22
N VAL A 227 12.83 -2.86 -6.50
CA VAL A 227 13.85 -2.33 -7.43
C VAL A 227 13.69 -0.82 -7.65
N TYR A 228 12.47 -0.31 -7.83
CA TYR A 228 12.23 1.13 -7.94
C TYR A 228 12.61 1.88 -6.64
N SER A 229 12.39 1.27 -5.48
CA SER A 229 12.82 1.84 -4.18
C SER A 229 14.34 1.91 -4.04
N LEU A 230 15.08 0.93 -4.60
CA LEU A 230 16.54 0.93 -4.67
C LEU A 230 17.05 2.12 -5.49
N LEU A 231 16.54 2.28 -6.71
CA LEU A 231 16.99 3.33 -7.63
C LEU A 231 16.65 4.75 -7.14
N SER A 232 15.54 4.90 -6.42
CA SER A 232 15.11 6.19 -5.82
C SER A 232 15.66 6.45 -4.43
N ARG A 233 16.48 5.56 -3.86
CA ARG A 233 17.02 5.67 -2.49
C ARG A 233 15.90 5.93 -1.47
N ALA A 234 14.84 5.12 -1.55
CA ALA A 234 13.72 5.16 -0.63
C ALA A 234 13.96 4.27 0.59
N HIS A 235 13.53 4.71 1.78
CA HIS A 235 13.56 3.87 2.97
C HIS A 235 12.36 2.92 2.93
N VAL A 236 12.57 1.61 3.04
CA VAL A 236 11.51 0.60 2.85
C VAL A 236 11.42 -0.37 4.00
N GLY A 237 10.20 -0.74 4.37
CA GLY A 237 9.90 -1.89 5.22
C GLY A 237 9.11 -2.96 4.46
N ILE A 238 9.49 -4.22 4.59
CA ILE A 238 8.63 -5.37 4.24
C ILE A 238 8.01 -5.89 5.53
N GLU A 239 6.71 -5.64 5.72
CA GLU A 239 5.92 -6.09 6.86
C GLU A 239 5.00 -7.24 6.44
N SER A 240 4.97 -8.34 7.21
CA SER A 240 4.05 -9.47 6.98
C SER A 240 4.08 -10.47 8.13
N LEU A 241 3.19 -11.45 8.14
CA LEU A 241 3.20 -12.59 9.07
C LEU A 241 4.52 -13.37 9.03
N SER A 242 4.84 -14.08 10.12
CA SER A 242 5.98 -15.00 10.14
C SER A 242 5.79 -16.11 9.10
N GLY A 243 6.88 -16.57 8.47
CA GLY A 243 6.84 -17.60 7.42
C GLY A 243 6.46 -17.13 6.01
N ALA A 244 5.85 -15.94 5.85
CA ALA A 244 5.38 -15.40 4.57
C ALA A 244 6.49 -14.90 3.60
N GLY A 245 7.56 -15.68 3.39
CA GLY A 245 8.56 -15.44 2.34
C GLY A 245 9.48 -14.21 2.47
N LYS A 246 9.19 -13.24 3.35
CA LYS A 246 9.94 -11.96 3.49
C LYS A 246 11.46 -12.07 3.38
N SER A 247 12.07 -12.99 4.15
CA SER A 247 13.53 -13.16 4.15
C SER A 247 14.04 -13.60 2.77
N ARG A 248 13.37 -14.53 2.09
CA ARG A 248 13.73 -14.97 0.75
C ARG A 248 13.66 -13.85 -0.28
N ILE A 249 12.61 -13.02 -0.21
CA ILE A 249 12.47 -11.84 -1.08
C ILE A 249 13.60 -10.84 -0.81
N MET A 250 13.91 -10.58 0.47
CA MET A 250 15.03 -9.71 0.86
C MET A 250 16.38 -10.28 0.41
N ASP A 251 16.64 -11.58 0.59
CA ASP A 251 17.89 -12.24 0.17
C ASP A 251 18.09 -12.15 -1.36
N ALA A 252 17.03 -12.37 -2.14
CA ALA A 252 17.05 -12.19 -3.59
C ALA A 252 17.29 -10.73 -3.99
N PHE A 253 16.64 -9.78 -3.30
CA PHE A 253 16.82 -8.35 -3.51
C PHE A 253 18.24 -7.87 -3.16
N LEU A 254 18.84 -8.39 -2.08
CA LEU A 254 20.24 -8.13 -1.69
C LEU A 254 21.24 -8.52 -2.77
N GLY A 255 20.94 -9.52 -3.60
CA GLY A 255 21.75 -9.92 -4.76
C GLY A 255 21.81 -8.87 -5.89
N LEU A 256 21.01 -7.81 -5.84
CA LEU A 256 21.05 -6.67 -6.77
C LEU A 256 21.89 -5.49 -6.27
N PHE A 257 22.37 -5.51 -5.02
CA PHE A 257 23.12 -4.40 -4.43
C PHE A 257 24.62 -4.45 -4.79
N PRO A 258 25.28 -3.30 -4.99
CA PRO A 258 26.74 -3.20 -4.92
C PRO A 258 27.19 -3.58 -3.50
N GLN A 259 27.93 -4.70 -3.40
CA GLN A 259 28.27 -5.31 -2.10
C GLN A 259 29.23 -4.46 -1.25
N ASP A 260 30.03 -3.62 -1.90
CA ASP A 260 30.90 -2.61 -1.28
C ASP A 260 30.11 -1.46 -0.61
N LYS A 261 28.85 -1.26 -1.01
CA LYS A 261 27.96 -0.22 -0.50
C LYS A 261 26.89 -0.73 0.47
N LEU A 262 26.83 -2.04 0.70
CA LEU A 262 25.80 -2.73 1.48
C LEU A 262 26.26 -3.11 2.89
N LEU A 263 25.50 -2.71 3.91
CA LEU A 263 25.64 -3.18 5.28
C LEU A 263 24.40 -3.98 5.71
N VAL A 264 24.58 -5.27 5.98
CA VAL A 264 23.51 -6.11 6.57
C VAL A 264 23.65 -6.11 8.09
N LEU A 265 22.60 -5.66 8.78
CA LEU A 265 22.53 -5.55 10.23
C LEU A 265 21.71 -6.72 10.81
N GLN A 266 22.41 -7.65 11.44
CA GLN A 266 21.84 -8.78 12.19
C GLN A 266 22.16 -8.62 13.67
N GLN A 267 21.14 -8.73 14.54
CA GLN A 267 21.24 -8.82 16.01
C GLN A 267 22.27 -7.88 16.68
N SER A 268 22.48 -6.70 16.11
CA SER A 268 23.55 -5.79 16.51
C SER A 268 23.13 -4.91 17.68
N SER A 269 23.98 -4.81 18.71
CA SER A 269 23.74 -3.87 19.81
C SER A 269 23.97 -2.42 19.35
N GLU A 270 23.26 -1.48 19.97
CA GLU A 270 23.43 -0.02 19.76
C GLU A 270 24.91 0.40 19.79
N LYS A 271 25.65 -0.07 20.79
CA LYS A 271 27.07 0.22 20.97
C LYS A 271 27.93 -0.39 19.86
N ALA A 272 27.55 -1.52 19.28
CA ALA A 272 28.30 -2.13 18.17
C ALA A 272 28.20 -1.29 16.88
N LEU A 273 27.08 -0.59 16.66
CA LEU A 273 26.90 0.28 15.50
C LEU A 273 27.83 1.50 15.55
N PHE A 274 27.84 2.23 16.67
CA PHE A 274 28.72 3.40 16.84
C PHE A 274 30.22 3.03 16.84
N ASN A 275 30.57 1.85 17.35
CA ASN A 275 31.97 1.37 17.34
C ASN A 275 32.40 0.75 15.99
N ASN A 276 31.53 0.65 14.98
CA ASN A 276 31.90 0.13 13.67
C ASN A 276 32.53 1.24 12.81
N PRO A 277 33.85 1.22 12.51
CA PRO A 277 34.51 2.29 11.77
C PRO A 277 34.05 2.40 10.31
N MET A 278 33.42 1.34 9.76
CA MET A 278 32.89 1.31 8.40
C MET A 278 31.43 1.74 8.30
N ILE A 279 30.75 2.03 9.41
CA ILE A 279 29.31 2.37 9.47
C ILE A 279 28.92 3.53 8.52
N ASN A 280 29.85 4.47 8.30
CA ASN A 280 29.69 5.62 7.43
C ASN A 280 30.11 5.40 5.98
N GLN A 281 30.75 4.27 5.64
CA GLN A 281 31.19 3.96 4.27
C GLN A 281 30.05 3.39 3.42
N PHE A 282 29.20 2.55 4.03
CA PHE A 282 28.06 1.94 3.34
C PHE A 282 26.97 2.97 3.02
N GLU A 283 26.33 2.83 1.87
CA GLU A 283 25.21 3.68 1.38
C GLU A 283 23.86 3.05 1.76
N PHE A 284 23.79 1.72 1.79
CA PHE A 284 22.58 0.94 2.01
C PHE A 284 22.69 0.12 3.30
N TRP A 285 21.72 0.25 4.19
CA TRP A 285 21.61 -0.53 5.42
C TRP A 285 20.40 -1.45 5.32
N VAL A 286 20.58 -2.74 5.62
CA VAL A 286 19.51 -3.74 5.55
C VAL A 286 19.37 -4.43 6.88
N ILE A 287 18.24 -4.19 7.55
CA ILE A 287 17.92 -4.67 8.89
C ILE A 287 17.00 -5.89 8.78
N THR A 288 17.56 -7.08 8.97
CA THR A 288 16.78 -8.31 9.03
C THR A 288 16.13 -8.45 10.41
N GLU A 289 14.85 -8.82 10.46
CA GLU A 289 14.09 -9.01 11.70
C GLU A 289 14.13 -7.80 12.65
N PHE A 290 13.71 -6.63 12.17
CA PHE A 290 13.76 -5.34 12.87
C PHE A 290 13.27 -5.40 14.33
N GLN A 291 12.20 -6.17 14.58
CA GLN A 291 11.61 -6.36 15.91
C GLN A 291 12.55 -6.99 16.96
N LYS A 292 13.67 -7.62 16.54
CA LYS A 292 14.69 -8.17 17.45
C LYS A 292 15.76 -7.16 17.87
N ILE A 293 15.87 -6.02 17.19
CA ILE A 293 16.89 -4.99 17.48
C ILE A 293 16.30 -3.61 17.79
N SER A 294 14.98 -3.46 17.76
CA SER A 294 14.22 -2.23 18.02
C SER A 294 14.23 -1.80 19.50
N ASN A 295 15.40 -1.56 20.07
CA ASN A 295 15.52 -0.78 21.31
C ASN A 295 15.30 0.71 21.01
N LYS A 296 14.92 1.50 22.02
CA LYS A 296 14.55 2.92 21.82
C LYS A 296 15.66 3.73 21.14
N THR A 297 16.92 3.57 21.54
CA THR A 297 18.03 4.33 20.91
C THR A 297 18.22 3.95 19.45
N PHE A 298 18.13 2.66 19.11
CA PHE A 298 18.25 2.20 17.73
C PHE A 298 17.11 2.73 16.85
N LEU A 299 15.89 2.80 17.39
CA LEU A 299 14.78 3.50 16.72
C LEU A 299 15.16 4.95 16.43
N GLU A 300 15.64 5.72 17.41
CA GLU A 300 16.04 7.12 17.21
C GLU A 300 17.21 7.29 16.23
N ILE A 301 18.20 6.37 16.20
CA ILE A 301 19.25 6.34 15.17
C ILE A 301 18.62 6.23 13.77
N VAL A 302 17.72 5.26 13.58
CA VAL A 302 17.05 4.98 12.31
C VAL A 302 16.13 6.14 11.89
N LYS A 303 15.44 6.78 12.85
CA LYS A 303 14.65 7.99 12.64
C LYS A 303 15.51 9.15 12.12
N ASN A 304 16.60 9.47 12.82
CA ASN A 304 17.52 10.56 12.42
C ASN A 304 18.07 10.34 11.00
N ILE A 305 18.55 9.13 10.70
CA ILE A 305 19.08 8.77 9.38
C ILE A 305 18.03 8.94 8.27
N SER A 306 16.78 8.53 8.53
CA SER A 306 15.67 8.66 7.56
C SER A 306 15.14 10.09 7.40
N GLU A 307 15.55 11.02 8.25
CA GLU A 307 15.34 12.47 8.06
C GLU A 307 16.54 13.17 7.41
N GLY A 308 17.63 12.46 7.14
CA GLY A 308 18.87 13.06 6.66
C GLY A 308 19.59 13.88 7.75
N THR A 309 19.38 13.56 9.03
CA THR A 309 20.10 14.17 10.15
C THR A 309 21.20 13.25 10.70
N PHE A 310 22.17 13.85 11.41
CA PHE A 310 23.26 13.10 12.04
C PHE A 310 22.76 12.42 13.32
N SER A 311 23.14 11.15 13.52
CA SER A 311 22.95 10.48 14.80
C SER A 311 24.25 10.50 15.60
N ARG A 312 24.21 11.09 16.80
CA ARG A 312 25.39 11.31 17.67
C ARG A 312 25.28 10.50 18.96
N TYR A 313 26.39 9.91 19.36
CA TYR A 313 26.53 9.20 20.63
C TYR A 313 27.83 9.63 21.32
N THR A 314 27.71 9.98 22.59
CA THR A 314 28.83 10.52 23.38
C THR A 314 29.12 9.56 24.53
N ARG A 315 30.37 9.14 24.67
CA ARG A 315 30.84 8.21 25.70
C ARG A 315 31.99 8.83 26.50
N THR A 316 31.79 9.01 27.80
CA THR A 316 32.88 9.33 28.72
C THR A 316 33.86 8.16 28.80
N ASN A 317 35.15 8.43 28.61
CA ASN A 317 36.22 7.45 28.61
C ASN A 317 37.01 7.52 29.91
N ASN A 318 36.63 6.67 30.87
CA ASN A 318 37.22 6.58 32.21
C ASN A 318 38.74 6.29 32.23
N ALA A 319 39.36 5.93 31.10
CA ALA A 319 40.78 5.63 31.00
C ALA A 319 41.63 6.78 30.44
N LYS A 320 41.03 7.91 30.04
CA LYS A 320 41.73 9.00 29.32
C LYS A 320 41.33 10.43 29.73
N ASP A 321 40.48 10.61 30.74
CA ASP A 321 39.85 11.91 31.06
C ASP A 321 39.31 12.62 29.81
N GLY A 322 38.62 11.85 28.97
CA GLY A 322 38.17 12.27 27.65
C GLY A 322 36.73 11.87 27.35
N VAL A 323 36.16 12.53 26.34
CA VAL A 323 34.82 12.28 25.84
C VAL A 323 34.92 11.84 24.39
N ASP A 324 34.67 10.55 24.14
CA ASP A 324 34.66 9.99 22.79
C ASP A 324 33.30 10.28 22.13
N ASN A 325 33.31 11.00 21.01
CA ASN A 325 32.11 11.30 20.22
C ASN A 325 32.07 10.43 18.96
N PHE A 326 30.95 9.73 18.78
CA PHE A 326 30.66 8.89 17.63
C PHE A 326 29.51 9.51 16.83
N GLU A 327 29.65 9.58 15.51
CA GLU A 327 28.67 10.19 14.63
C GLU A 327 28.38 9.29 13.43
N ILE A 328 27.10 9.01 13.20
CA ILE A 328 26.61 8.37 11.99
C ILE A 328 26.12 9.48 11.05
N THR A 329 26.70 9.50 9.86
CA THR A 329 26.42 10.49 8.81
C THR A 329 25.08 10.23 8.12
N PRO A 330 24.36 11.29 7.72
CA PRO A 330 23.12 11.15 6.95
C PRO A 330 23.36 10.63 5.53
N GLY A 331 22.28 10.38 4.79
CA GLY A 331 22.35 9.89 3.41
C GLY A 331 22.45 8.37 3.28
N LYS A 332 22.12 7.61 4.33
CA LYS A 332 21.98 6.15 4.25
C LYS A 332 20.56 5.80 3.84
N THR A 333 20.40 4.89 2.90
CA THR A 333 19.09 4.30 2.58
C THR A 333 18.87 3.06 3.45
N ILE A 334 17.67 2.91 4.03
CA ILE A 334 17.40 1.83 5.00
C ILE A 334 16.30 0.91 4.47
N TYR A 335 16.60 -0.38 4.41
CA TYR A 335 15.63 -1.44 4.21
C TYR A 335 15.46 -2.23 5.50
N TYR A 336 14.25 -2.68 5.80
CA TYR A 336 14.04 -3.63 6.89
C TYR A 336 13.02 -4.70 6.54
N THR A 337 13.12 -5.84 7.21
CA THR A 337 12.05 -6.84 7.28
C THR A 337 11.48 -6.88 8.69
N LEU A 338 10.17 -6.92 8.83
CA LEU A 338 9.50 -7.01 10.12
C LEU A 338 8.42 -8.10 10.11
N ALA A 339 8.43 -8.95 11.13
CA ALA A 339 7.36 -9.92 11.36
C ALA A 339 6.26 -9.25 12.19
N ILE A 340 5.04 -9.21 11.64
CA ILE A 340 3.85 -8.74 12.36
C ILE A 340 3.54 -9.75 13.47
N SER A 341 3.30 -9.24 14.68
CA SER A 341 3.01 -10.02 15.90
C SER A 341 2.15 -9.18 16.86
N ASN A 342 1.62 -9.80 17.92
CA ASN A 342 0.82 -9.12 18.97
C ASN A 342 1.57 -7.90 19.55
N ASP A 343 2.87 -8.05 19.81
CA ASP A 343 3.69 -6.99 20.40
C ASP A 343 3.97 -5.84 19.41
N TYR A 344 3.94 -6.12 18.11
CA TYR A 344 4.05 -5.09 17.08
C TYR A 344 2.84 -4.16 17.08
N PHE A 345 1.61 -4.67 17.12
CA PHE A 345 0.41 -3.81 17.16
C PHE A 345 0.37 -2.91 18.39
N LYS A 346 0.75 -3.45 19.55
CA LYS A 346 0.78 -2.72 20.83
C LYS A 346 1.84 -1.61 20.85
N ASN A 347 2.95 -1.79 20.13
CA ASN A 347 4.10 -0.88 20.13
C ASN A 347 4.36 -0.19 18.78
N LYS A 348 3.40 -0.19 17.84
CA LYS A 348 3.60 0.39 16.50
C LYS A 348 3.81 1.90 16.59
N ASP A 349 5.07 2.32 16.49
CA ASP A 349 5.44 3.73 16.46
C ASP A 349 4.85 4.38 15.19
N LYS A 350 3.80 5.19 15.41
CA LYS A 350 3.08 5.93 14.37
C LYS A 350 3.96 7.00 13.70
N GLU A 351 5.09 7.37 14.30
CA GLU A 351 6.09 8.30 13.77
C GLU A 351 7.08 7.53 12.86
N PHE A 352 7.62 6.41 13.35
CA PHE A 352 8.51 5.52 12.59
C PHE A 352 7.89 5.10 11.25
N SER A 353 6.66 4.59 11.30
CA SER A 353 5.93 4.11 10.10
C SER A 353 5.64 5.18 9.03
N ARG A 354 5.85 6.48 9.31
CA ARG A 354 5.73 7.55 8.29
C ARG A 354 7.02 7.78 7.51
N ARG A 355 8.18 7.44 8.09
CA ARG A 355 9.49 7.67 7.46
C ARG A 355 9.86 6.62 6.40
N PHE A 356 9.07 5.54 6.31
CA PHE A 356 9.31 4.41 5.42
C PHE A 356 8.14 4.15 4.48
N ILE A 357 8.46 3.71 3.27
CA ILE A 357 7.51 3.03 2.39
C ILE A 357 7.30 1.62 2.97
N VAL A 358 6.09 1.31 3.42
CA VAL A 358 5.77 -0.05 3.87
C VAL A 358 5.14 -0.83 2.73
N PHE A 359 5.74 -1.95 2.40
CA PHE A 359 5.18 -2.97 1.52
C PHE A 359 4.75 -4.20 2.33
N TYR A 360 3.73 -4.89 1.82
CA TYR A 360 3.21 -6.12 2.37
C TYR A 360 3.44 -7.26 1.37
N THR A 361 3.75 -8.46 1.87
CA THR A 361 3.74 -9.68 1.04
C THR A 361 2.31 -10.16 0.88
N ASP A 362 2.02 -10.84 -0.22
CA ASP A 362 0.78 -11.56 -0.42
C ASP A 362 0.74 -12.79 0.50
N ILE A 363 -0.29 -12.87 1.34
CA ILE A 363 -0.53 -13.96 2.30
C ILE A 363 -1.78 -14.77 1.96
N SER A 364 -2.29 -14.63 0.73
CA SER A 364 -3.44 -15.38 0.22
C SER A 364 -3.20 -16.88 0.11
N ALA A 365 -4.28 -17.66 0.11
CA ALA A 365 -4.22 -19.11 -0.09
C ALA A 365 -3.67 -19.45 -1.49
N GLU A 366 -4.06 -18.67 -2.49
CA GLU A 366 -3.61 -18.76 -3.88
C GLU A 366 -2.10 -18.54 -4.02
N GLN A 367 -1.54 -17.58 -3.26
CA GLN A 367 -0.09 -17.36 -3.23
C GLN A 367 0.65 -18.51 -2.55
N ASN A 368 0.12 -19.04 -1.44
CA ASN A 368 0.69 -20.21 -0.78
C ASN A 368 0.69 -21.45 -1.70
N GLU A 369 -0.38 -21.68 -2.46
CA GLU A 369 -0.44 -22.76 -3.46
C GLU A 369 0.63 -22.59 -4.55
N ARG A 370 0.80 -21.38 -5.11
CA ARG A 370 1.86 -21.07 -6.08
C ARG A 370 3.25 -21.38 -5.54
N VAL A 371 3.53 -21.02 -4.29
CA VAL A 371 4.83 -21.26 -3.63
C VAL A 371 5.06 -22.76 -3.40
N ILE A 372 4.06 -23.50 -2.92
CA ILE A 372 4.15 -24.96 -2.71
C ILE A 372 4.40 -25.68 -4.04
N LYS A 373 3.67 -25.31 -5.09
CA LYS A 373 3.83 -25.88 -6.43
C LYS A 373 5.22 -25.59 -7.00
N SER A 374 5.70 -24.36 -6.91
CA SER A 374 7.06 -23.98 -7.33
C SER A 374 8.15 -24.75 -6.58
N PHE A 375 7.97 -24.97 -5.27
CA PHE A 375 8.90 -25.79 -4.49
C PHE A 375 8.94 -27.24 -4.99
N ALA A 376 7.79 -27.86 -5.24
CA ALA A 376 7.71 -29.20 -5.82
C ALA A 376 8.37 -29.28 -7.21
N GLU A 377 8.07 -28.34 -8.11
CA GLU A 377 8.66 -28.27 -9.46
C GLU A 377 10.18 -28.04 -9.43
N SER A 378 10.67 -27.20 -8.49
CA SER A 378 12.11 -26.91 -8.32
C SER A 378 12.94 -28.11 -7.89
N THR A 379 12.31 -29.18 -7.37
CA THR A 379 12.99 -30.44 -7.03
C THR A 379 13.44 -31.19 -8.30
N PHE A 380 12.78 -30.95 -9.45
CA PHE A 380 13.07 -31.61 -10.72
C PHE A 380 13.78 -30.69 -11.73
N ALA A 381 13.66 -29.37 -11.58
CA ALA A 381 14.24 -28.40 -12.50
C ALA A 381 15.65 -27.95 -12.07
N ARG A 382 16.65 -28.19 -12.93
CA ARG A 382 17.98 -27.58 -12.78
C ARG A 382 17.91 -26.11 -13.22
N ARG A 383 17.86 -25.18 -12.27
CA ARG A 383 17.95 -23.74 -12.58
C ARG A 383 19.36 -23.37 -12.98
N GLU A 384 19.54 -22.98 -14.24
CA GLU A 384 20.74 -22.28 -14.70
C GLU A 384 20.50 -20.77 -14.54
N GLN A 385 21.42 -20.08 -13.88
CA GLN A 385 21.37 -18.61 -13.75
C GLN A 385 21.53 -18.01 -15.15
N SER A 386 20.57 -17.20 -15.59
CA SER A 386 20.60 -16.69 -16.95
C SER A 386 21.55 -15.50 -17.09
N GLN A 387 22.06 -15.29 -18.32
CA GLN A 387 22.84 -14.09 -18.64
C GLN A 387 22.03 -12.80 -18.43
N ARG A 388 20.68 -12.86 -18.42
CA ARG A 388 19.81 -11.70 -18.19
C ARG A 388 19.90 -11.18 -16.74
N SER A 389 20.10 -12.08 -15.77
CA SER A 389 20.30 -11.72 -14.38
C SER A 389 21.53 -10.83 -14.16
N ASP A 390 22.60 -11.03 -14.94
CA ASP A 390 23.80 -10.20 -14.86
C ASP A 390 23.63 -8.86 -15.58
N LEU A 391 22.89 -8.83 -16.70
CA LEU A 391 22.49 -7.58 -17.38
C LEU A 391 21.66 -6.67 -16.46
N LEU A 392 20.70 -7.22 -15.72
CA LEU A 392 19.89 -6.46 -14.76
C LEU A 392 20.75 -5.83 -13.65
N LYS A 393 21.71 -6.59 -13.10
CA LYS A 393 22.65 -6.08 -12.09
C LYS A 393 23.52 -4.96 -12.64
N GLN A 394 24.00 -5.09 -13.88
CA GLN A 394 24.77 -4.04 -14.55
C GLN A 394 23.95 -2.76 -14.76
N HIS A 395 22.69 -2.90 -15.17
CA HIS A 395 21.76 -1.77 -15.33
C HIS A 395 21.44 -1.06 -14.02
N ILE A 396 21.22 -1.82 -12.94
CA ILE A 396 21.02 -1.26 -11.59
C ILE A 396 22.28 -0.53 -11.13
N LEU A 397 23.47 -1.07 -11.39
CA LEU A 397 24.75 -0.42 -11.06
C LEU A 397 24.96 0.88 -11.86
N GLU A 398 24.62 0.91 -13.15
CA GLU A 398 24.63 2.12 -13.99
C GLU A 398 23.67 3.18 -13.42
N CYS A 399 22.44 2.78 -13.08
CA CYS A 399 21.44 3.66 -12.50
C CYS A 399 21.85 4.23 -11.14
N LEU A 400 22.45 3.41 -10.25
CA LEU A 400 22.91 3.84 -8.93
C LEU A 400 24.17 4.72 -8.98
N SER A 401 24.99 4.58 -10.02
CA SER A 401 26.23 5.34 -10.25
C SER A 401 26.01 6.69 -10.94
N THR A 402 24.84 6.91 -11.53
CA THR A 402 24.52 8.12 -12.29
C THR A 402 23.70 9.12 -11.46
N ASP A 403 24.04 10.41 -11.52
CA ASP A 403 23.36 11.48 -10.79
C ASP A 403 22.09 11.93 -11.54
N PHE A 404 21.03 11.11 -11.43
CA PHE A 404 19.71 11.39 -12.01
C PHE A 404 18.83 12.22 -11.08
N HIS A 405 18.25 13.27 -11.63
CA HIS A 405 17.20 14.07 -11.00
C HIS A 405 15.88 13.86 -11.75
N VAL A 406 14.86 13.32 -11.09
CA VAL A 406 13.55 13.12 -11.75
C VAL A 406 12.67 14.34 -11.54
N ARG A 407 12.06 14.81 -12.63
CA ARG A 407 10.96 15.79 -12.66
C ARG A 407 9.69 15.05 -13.03
N ASN A 408 8.62 15.22 -12.25
CA ASN A 408 7.34 14.60 -12.53
C ASN A 408 6.25 15.67 -12.76
N PRO A 409 5.92 15.96 -14.03
CA PRO A 409 4.88 16.94 -14.38
C PRO A 409 3.47 16.61 -13.84
N PHE A 410 3.21 15.35 -13.50
CA PHE A 410 1.88 14.89 -13.07
C PHE A 410 1.61 15.10 -11.56
N LEU A 411 2.62 15.46 -10.75
CA LEU A 411 2.47 15.53 -9.29
C LEU A 411 1.40 16.53 -8.82
N LEU A 412 1.23 17.66 -9.51
CA LEU A 412 0.22 18.66 -9.16
C LEU A 412 -1.19 18.06 -9.28
N TYR A 413 -1.50 17.46 -10.44
CA TYR A 413 -2.75 16.77 -10.67
C TYR A 413 -2.98 15.62 -9.68
N LEU A 414 -1.96 14.78 -9.46
CA LEU A 414 -2.05 13.65 -8.52
C LEU A 414 -2.30 14.10 -7.08
N ALA A 415 -1.75 15.24 -6.65
CA ALA A 415 -2.01 15.81 -5.34
C ALA A 415 -3.44 16.33 -5.22
N ASP A 416 -3.99 16.94 -6.28
CA ASP A 416 -5.37 17.45 -6.29
C ASP A 416 -6.43 16.36 -6.39
N MET A 417 -6.13 15.23 -7.02
CA MET A 417 -7.03 14.06 -7.06
C MET A 417 -7.15 13.31 -5.72
N LEU A 418 -6.32 13.62 -4.73
CA LEU A 418 -6.45 13.01 -3.40
C LEU A 418 -7.77 13.45 -2.73
N PRO A 419 -8.57 12.50 -2.18
CA PRO A 419 -9.76 12.81 -1.40
C PRO A 419 -9.48 13.84 -0.30
N ARG A 420 -10.43 14.77 -0.08
CA ARG A 420 -10.24 15.92 0.83
C ARG A 420 -9.94 15.47 2.26
N GLU A 421 -10.54 14.37 2.68
CA GLU A 421 -10.37 13.72 3.97
C GLU A 421 -8.92 13.25 4.18
N LEU A 422 -8.25 12.84 3.09
CA LEU A 422 -6.85 12.45 3.12
C LEU A 422 -5.94 13.67 3.02
N ARG A 423 -6.24 14.65 2.17
CA ARG A 423 -5.45 15.91 2.11
C ARG A 423 -5.40 16.64 3.46
N ALA A 424 -6.43 16.50 4.29
CA ALA A 424 -6.44 17.01 5.67
C ALA A 424 -5.53 16.23 6.65
N ASN A 425 -5.11 15.01 6.32
CA ASN A 425 -4.28 14.16 7.17
C ASN A 425 -2.79 14.49 6.97
N VAL A 426 -2.11 14.93 8.03
CA VAL A 426 -0.68 15.28 8.03
C VAL A 426 0.23 14.16 7.48
N ARG A 427 -0.18 12.89 7.60
CA ARG A 427 0.57 11.73 7.08
C ARG A 427 0.69 11.73 5.56
N VAL A 428 -0.26 12.33 4.82
CA VAL A 428 -0.23 12.38 3.35
C VAL A 428 1.04 13.03 2.83
N ARG A 429 1.61 14.02 3.52
CA ARG A 429 2.85 14.68 3.09
C ARG A 429 4.00 13.68 2.92
N SER A 430 4.23 12.84 3.92
CA SER A 430 5.29 11.81 3.87
C SER A 430 4.96 10.71 2.87
N PHE A 431 3.71 10.23 2.83
CA PHE A 431 3.34 9.17 1.88
C PHE A 431 3.30 9.63 0.42
N PHE A 432 3.04 10.91 0.14
CA PHE A 432 3.12 11.47 -1.21
C PHE A 432 4.58 11.61 -1.68
N GLN A 433 5.51 11.96 -0.78
CA GLN A 433 6.95 11.87 -1.07
C GLN A 433 7.41 10.43 -1.34
N HIS A 434 6.85 9.45 -0.62
CA HIS A 434 7.11 8.03 -0.90
C HIS A 434 6.58 7.59 -2.27
N TYR A 435 5.39 8.07 -2.64
CA TYR A 435 4.78 7.84 -3.95
C TYR A 435 5.62 8.46 -5.08
N GLU A 436 6.06 9.71 -4.92
CA GLU A 436 7.01 10.41 -5.81
C GLU A 436 8.34 9.66 -5.95
N LYS A 437 8.92 9.16 -4.85
CA LYS A 437 10.15 8.35 -4.90
C LYS A 437 9.96 7.10 -5.76
N LEU A 438 8.85 6.39 -5.63
CA LEU A 438 8.60 5.18 -6.45
C LEU A 438 8.46 5.50 -7.93
N ILE A 439 7.79 6.60 -8.29
CA ILE A 439 7.72 7.08 -9.68
C ILE A 439 9.12 7.47 -10.18
N SER A 440 9.92 8.11 -9.34
CA SER A 440 11.31 8.46 -9.66
C SER A 440 12.15 7.20 -9.91
N GLY A 441 11.98 6.17 -9.09
CA GLY A 441 12.64 4.88 -9.26
C GLY A 441 12.27 4.16 -10.56
N CYS A 442 10.99 4.19 -10.92
CA CYS A 442 10.49 3.67 -12.20
C CYS A 442 11.04 4.47 -13.39
N THR A 443 11.10 5.81 -13.27
CA THR A 443 11.66 6.70 -14.29
C THR A 443 13.16 6.46 -14.51
N ILE A 444 13.93 6.28 -13.42
CA ILE A 444 15.36 5.94 -13.46
C ILE A 444 15.58 4.54 -14.06
N TYR A 445 14.73 3.57 -13.72
CA TYR A 445 14.81 2.23 -14.32
C TYR A 445 14.69 2.30 -15.86
N HIS A 446 13.75 3.09 -16.37
CA HIS A 446 13.54 3.27 -17.81
C HIS A 446 14.36 4.43 -18.42
N HIS A 447 15.39 4.97 -17.73
CA HIS A 447 16.04 6.23 -18.11
C HIS A 447 16.57 6.28 -19.55
N ARG A 448 16.94 5.14 -20.15
CA ARG A 448 17.38 5.04 -21.55
C ARG A 448 16.30 5.50 -22.55
N GLN A 449 15.03 5.37 -22.18
CA GLN A 449 13.86 5.70 -22.99
C GLN A 449 13.25 7.07 -22.65
N LYS A 450 13.76 7.79 -21.65
CA LYS A 450 13.22 9.09 -21.20
C LYS A 450 13.86 10.26 -21.94
N GLU A 451 13.19 11.40 -21.92
CA GLU A 451 13.79 12.68 -22.33
C GLU A 451 14.79 13.12 -21.26
N LYS A 452 15.97 13.59 -21.69
CA LYS A 452 17.10 13.91 -20.81
C LYS A 452 17.56 15.34 -21.04
N ILE A 453 17.76 16.11 -19.97
CA ILE A 453 18.49 17.38 -20.02
C ILE A 453 19.80 17.22 -19.25
N LEU A 454 20.91 17.68 -19.83
CA LEU A 454 22.15 17.87 -19.10
C LEU A 454 22.09 19.23 -18.41
N SER A 455 21.90 19.21 -17.09
CA SER A 455 21.74 20.41 -16.28
C SER A 455 23.05 20.76 -15.56
N GLU A 456 23.57 21.95 -15.83
CA GLU A 456 24.71 22.52 -15.11
C GLU A 456 24.22 23.31 -13.89
N ARG A 457 24.86 23.10 -12.74
CA ARG A 457 24.42 23.69 -11.47
C ARG A 457 25.07 25.07 -11.31
N ASN A 458 24.31 26.14 -11.54
CA ASN A 458 24.75 27.55 -11.48
C ASN A 458 25.29 28.06 -10.12
N ASN A 459 25.63 27.17 -9.17
CA ASN A 459 26.09 27.50 -7.81
C ASN A 459 27.61 27.27 -7.62
N GLY A 460 28.42 27.39 -8.68
CA GLY A 460 29.89 27.36 -8.59
C GLY A 460 30.51 26.00 -8.22
N ARG A 461 29.79 24.91 -8.49
CA ARG A 461 30.33 23.54 -8.47
C ARG A 461 29.89 22.85 -9.76
N ASP A 462 30.85 22.30 -10.50
CA ASP A 462 30.63 21.58 -11.77
C ASP A 462 29.98 20.19 -11.58
N SER A 463 28.92 20.10 -10.76
CA SER A 463 28.07 18.92 -10.66
C SER A 463 27.06 18.94 -11.82
N ARG A 464 27.46 18.35 -12.95
CA ARG A 464 26.54 18.01 -14.04
C ARG A 464 25.64 16.88 -13.59
N HIS A 465 24.34 17.09 -13.66
CA HIS A 465 23.31 16.09 -13.38
C HIS A 465 22.44 15.89 -14.62
N ILE A 466 21.75 14.75 -14.67
CA ILE A 466 20.81 14.44 -15.75
C ILE A 466 19.40 14.61 -15.20
N ASP A 467 18.70 15.67 -15.62
CA ASP A 467 17.26 15.77 -15.37
C ASP A 467 16.53 14.77 -16.31
N LEU A 468 15.71 13.90 -15.72
CA LEU A 468 14.80 12.98 -16.39
C LEU A 468 13.36 13.44 -16.16
N PHE A 469 12.54 13.45 -17.21
CA PHE A 469 11.10 13.67 -17.06
C PHE A 469 10.36 12.35 -16.98
N SER A 470 9.53 12.15 -15.95
CA SER A 470 8.66 10.98 -15.88
C SER A 470 7.58 11.04 -16.96
N GLY A 471 7.21 9.86 -17.45
CA GLY A 471 6.13 9.66 -18.40
C GLY A 471 4.83 9.27 -17.71
N ILE A 472 3.76 9.22 -18.50
CA ILE A 472 2.45 8.79 -18.05
C ILE A 472 2.47 7.31 -17.68
N PHE A 473 3.25 6.48 -18.40
CA PHE A 473 3.50 5.09 -18.04
C PHE A 473 4.04 4.95 -16.61
N ASP A 474 5.07 5.73 -16.22
CA ASP A 474 5.69 5.58 -14.90
C ASP A 474 4.69 5.90 -13.77
N ASN A 475 3.81 6.89 -14.01
CA ASN A 475 2.76 7.29 -13.07
C ASN A 475 1.62 6.26 -13.01
N ILE A 476 1.14 5.76 -14.15
CA ILE A 476 0.13 4.68 -14.23
C ILE A 476 0.64 3.44 -13.51
N HIS A 477 1.87 3.01 -13.85
CA HIS A 477 2.45 1.79 -13.32
C HIS A 477 2.58 1.83 -11.79
N ILE A 478 3.02 2.94 -11.21
CA ILE A 478 3.08 3.08 -9.74
C ILE A 478 1.69 3.25 -9.11
N ALA A 479 0.71 3.85 -9.80
CA ALA A 479 -0.68 3.86 -9.35
C ALA A 479 -1.28 2.44 -9.26
N GLU A 480 -1.01 1.58 -10.25
CA GLU A 480 -1.44 0.19 -10.27
C GLU A 480 -0.73 -0.65 -9.21
N LEU A 481 0.60 -0.56 -9.11
CA LEU A 481 1.39 -1.38 -8.18
C LEU A 481 1.25 -0.94 -6.71
N TYR A 482 1.27 0.36 -6.43
CA TYR A 482 1.37 0.89 -5.07
C TYR A 482 0.15 1.72 -4.63
N GLY A 483 -0.73 2.17 -5.53
CA GLY A 483 -1.84 3.06 -5.19
C GLY A 483 -2.72 2.55 -4.06
N GLN A 484 -2.99 1.25 -4.00
CA GLN A 484 -3.74 0.64 -2.91
C GLN A 484 -2.98 0.67 -1.57
N MET A 485 -1.69 0.31 -1.56
CA MET A 485 -0.85 0.33 -0.36
C MET A 485 -0.59 1.76 0.14
N PHE A 486 -0.52 2.74 -0.77
CA PHE A 486 -0.43 4.16 -0.46
C PHE A 486 -1.63 4.64 0.40
N TYR A 487 -2.87 4.29 0.01
CA TYR A 487 -4.05 4.58 0.83
C TYR A 487 -3.99 3.92 2.21
N ASP A 488 -3.68 2.62 2.26
CA ASP A 488 -3.58 1.86 3.51
C ASP A 488 -2.57 2.50 4.46
N ASN A 489 -1.39 2.83 3.95
CA ASN A 489 -0.31 3.44 4.71
C ASN A 489 -0.70 4.83 5.25
N ILE A 490 -1.38 5.67 4.46
CA ILE A 490 -1.91 6.97 4.91
C ILE A 490 -2.91 6.82 6.06
N VAL A 491 -3.85 5.89 5.94
CA VAL A 491 -4.92 5.73 6.95
C VAL A 491 -4.45 4.93 8.17
N GLY A 492 -3.47 4.03 8.00
CA GLY A 492 -2.96 3.15 9.05
C GLY A 492 -3.55 1.74 9.04
N ILE A 493 -4.01 1.27 7.87
CA ILE A 493 -4.48 -0.09 7.66
C ILE A 493 -3.26 -0.98 7.42
N SER A 494 -3.15 -2.08 8.17
CA SER A 494 -2.17 -3.14 7.92
C SER A 494 -2.70 -4.21 6.97
N VAL A 495 -1.84 -5.12 6.50
CA VAL A 495 -2.27 -6.30 5.74
C VAL A 495 -3.36 -7.11 6.47
N ILE A 496 -3.26 -7.25 7.79
CA ILE A 496 -4.24 -8.00 8.59
C ILE A 496 -5.58 -7.27 8.66
N ASP A 497 -5.55 -5.95 8.90
CA ASP A 497 -6.76 -5.10 8.87
C ASP A 497 -7.50 -5.22 7.53
N ARG A 498 -6.75 -5.32 6.43
CA ARG A 498 -7.28 -5.57 5.08
C ARG A 498 -7.91 -6.95 4.93
N HIS A 499 -7.31 -8.03 5.47
CA HIS A 499 -7.95 -9.35 5.49
C HIS A 499 -9.23 -9.37 6.32
N VAL A 500 -9.23 -8.73 7.51
CA VAL A 500 -10.41 -8.56 8.35
C VAL A 500 -11.52 -7.80 7.61
N LEU A 501 -11.23 -6.65 7.00
CA LEU A 501 -12.21 -5.90 6.20
C LEU A 501 -12.74 -6.69 5.01
N ASN A 502 -11.92 -7.53 4.38
CA ASN A 502 -12.32 -8.40 3.27
C ASN A 502 -13.16 -9.61 3.73
N ALA A 503 -13.24 -9.92 5.03
CA ALA A 503 -14.13 -10.96 5.56
C ALA A 503 -15.57 -10.47 5.83
N PHE A 504 -15.78 -9.16 5.95
CA PHE A 504 -17.13 -8.57 5.97
C PHE A 504 -17.76 -8.60 4.58
N GLU A 505 -19.03 -8.99 4.50
CA GLU A 505 -19.92 -8.71 3.37
C GLU A 505 -20.48 -7.29 3.50
N ASP A 506 -21.00 -6.72 2.41
CA ASP A 506 -21.34 -5.30 2.39
C ASP A 506 -22.51 -4.97 3.33
N THR A 507 -22.26 -4.06 4.28
CA THR A 507 -23.17 -3.65 5.37
C THR A 507 -23.60 -4.73 6.37
N GLU A 508 -23.03 -5.94 6.31
CA GLU A 508 -23.37 -7.01 7.26
C GLU A 508 -22.86 -6.68 8.69
N THR A 509 -23.70 -6.91 9.70
CA THR A 509 -23.29 -7.05 11.10
C THR A 509 -22.87 -8.51 11.35
N VAL A 510 -21.62 -8.72 11.76
CA VAL A 510 -21.00 -10.04 11.91
C VAL A 510 -20.53 -10.23 13.36
N SER A 511 -20.91 -11.34 13.99
CA SER A 511 -20.38 -11.71 15.31
C SER A 511 -18.90 -12.11 15.21
N TYR A 512 -18.13 -11.86 16.26
CA TYR A 512 -16.70 -12.18 16.31
C TYR A 512 -16.39 -13.65 15.93
N SER A 513 -17.21 -14.61 16.37
CA SER A 513 -17.08 -16.03 16.04
C SER A 513 -17.31 -16.32 14.55
N LYS A 514 -18.36 -15.75 13.95
CA LYS A 514 -18.64 -15.87 12.51
C LYS A 514 -17.56 -15.19 11.66
N LEU A 515 -16.96 -14.10 12.14
CA LEU A 515 -15.85 -13.43 11.47
C LEU A 515 -14.59 -14.31 11.44
N LEU A 516 -14.25 -14.99 12.55
CA LEU A 516 -13.16 -15.96 12.58
C LEU A 516 -13.41 -17.10 11.59
N GLU A 517 -14.61 -17.66 11.56
CA GLU A 517 -14.99 -18.71 10.59
C GLU A 517 -14.78 -18.23 9.13
N LYS A 518 -15.22 -17.01 8.78
CA LYS A 518 -14.99 -16.43 7.45
C LYS A 518 -13.52 -16.17 7.13
N LEU A 519 -12.68 -15.91 8.13
CA LEU A 519 -11.23 -15.74 7.96
C LEU A 519 -10.54 -17.09 7.75
N GLU A 520 -10.89 -18.11 8.54
CA GLU A 520 -10.41 -19.49 8.38
C GLU A 520 -10.79 -20.07 7.01
N GLN A 521 -12.03 -19.84 6.54
CA GLN A 521 -12.49 -20.21 5.19
C GLN A 521 -11.68 -19.55 4.07
N LYS A 522 -11.04 -18.39 4.34
CA LYS A 522 -10.14 -17.69 3.40
C LYS A 522 -8.66 -18.06 3.62
N GLY A 523 -8.38 -19.11 4.39
CA GLY A 523 -7.03 -19.59 4.70
C GLY A 523 -6.28 -18.73 5.73
N PHE A 524 -6.94 -17.78 6.39
CA PHE A 524 -6.32 -16.89 7.37
C PHE A 524 -6.38 -17.50 8.79
N TYR A 525 -5.43 -18.39 9.08
CA TYR A 525 -5.27 -19.05 10.38
C TYR A 525 -4.28 -18.29 11.27
N ASP A 526 -4.72 -17.20 11.89
CA ASP A 526 -3.90 -16.42 12.82
C ASP A 526 -4.49 -16.39 14.24
N LYS A 527 -3.68 -15.95 15.21
CA LYS A 527 -4.07 -15.88 16.62
C LYS A 527 -5.26 -14.94 16.80
N THR A 528 -6.24 -15.38 17.59
CA THR A 528 -7.41 -14.58 17.99
C THR A 528 -7.04 -13.21 18.58
N GLU A 529 -5.93 -13.12 19.31
CA GLU A 529 -5.40 -11.83 19.81
C GLU A 529 -5.06 -10.83 18.70
N ILE A 530 -4.50 -11.29 17.58
CA ILE A 530 -4.14 -10.42 16.44
C ILE A 530 -5.39 -9.90 15.73
N ILE A 531 -6.41 -10.76 15.55
CA ILE A 531 -7.71 -10.34 15.01
C ILE A 531 -8.40 -9.34 15.95
N SER A 532 -8.34 -9.55 17.27
CA SER A 532 -8.89 -8.61 18.25
C SER A 532 -8.19 -7.25 18.23
N ASP A 533 -6.85 -7.21 18.15
CA ASP A 533 -6.10 -5.94 18.04
C ASP A 533 -6.38 -5.24 16.69
N SER A 534 -6.54 -5.99 15.60
CA SER A 534 -6.93 -5.47 14.28
C SER A 534 -8.35 -4.88 14.27
N LEU A 535 -9.34 -5.58 14.85
CA LEU A 535 -10.70 -5.06 15.00
C LEU A 535 -10.73 -3.76 15.79
N LYS A 536 -9.93 -3.66 16.87
CA LYS A 536 -9.79 -2.43 17.64
C LYS A 536 -9.19 -1.29 16.80
N ASN A 537 -8.16 -1.55 16.00
CA ASN A 537 -7.58 -0.56 15.08
C ASN A 537 -8.61 -0.09 14.03
N LEU A 538 -9.37 -1.02 13.44
CA LEU A 538 -10.42 -0.71 12.46
C LEU A 538 -11.61 0.07 13.06
N GLU A 539 -11.93 -0.17 14.32
CA GLU A 539 -12.91 0.59 15.10
C GLU A 539 -12.41 2.02 15.38
N GLU A 540 -11.16 2.19 15.85
CA GLU A 540 -10.51 3.49 16.04
C GLU A 540 -10.45 4.30 14.72
N LEU A 541 -10.19 3.65 13.59
CA LEU A 541 -10.15 4.24 12.24
C LEU A 541 -11.55 4.44 11.60
N ARG A 542 -12.62 4.03 12.29
CA ARG A 542 -14.02 4.11 11.83
C ARG A 542 -14.24 3.43 10.46
N PHE A 543 -13.67 2.25 10.26
CA PHE A 543 -14.07 1.34 9.17
C PHE A 543 -15.16 0.38 9.62
N ILE A 544 -15.16 0.00 10.90
CA ILE A 544 -16.21 -0.79 11.53
C ILE A 544 -16.75 -0.07 12.78
N ARG A 545 -17.91 -0.53 13.27
CA ARG A 545 -18.48 -0.17 14.58
C ARG A 545 -18.73 -1.45 15.36
N ARG A 546 -18.35 -1.50 16.65
CA ARG A 546 -18.79 -2.54 17.57
C ARG A 546 -20.23 -2.25 17.99
N GLU A 547 -21.09 -3.27 17.88
CA GLU A 547 -22.49 -3.21 18.29
C GLU A 547 -22.67 -3.83 19.69
N SER A 548 -23.91 -4.15 20.07
CA SER A 548 -24.21 -5.00 21.22
C SER A 548 -23.61 -6.40 21.08
N LYS A 549 -23.57 -7.14 22.19
CA LYS A 549 -23.22 -8.57 22.16
C LYS A 549 -24.34 -9.40 21.52
N ASP A 550 -23.94 -10.44 20.78
CA ASP A 550 -24.85 -11.45 20.24
C ASP A 550 -25.54 -12.24 21.36
N LYS A 551 -26.49 -13.12 20.99
CA LYS A 551 -27.21 -14.00 21.93
C LYS A 551 -26.31 -14.94 22.74
N ASN A 552 -25.05 -15.12 22.33
CA ASN A 552 -24.06 -15.98 22.97
C ASN A 552 -23.02 -15.18 23.78
N GLY A 553 -23.10 -13.85 23.80
CA GLY A 553 -22.17 -12.97 24.50
C GLY A 553 -20.94 -12.53 23.69
N ASN A 554 -20.83 -12.89 22.41
CA ASN A 554 -19.77 -12.42 21.51
C ASN A 554 -20.00 -10.97 21.10
N ASP A 555 -18.95 -10.19 20.92
CA ASP A 555 -19.08 -8.85 20.35
C ASP A 555 -19.48 -8.95 18.86
N GLU A 556 -20.44 -8.12 18.42
CA GLU A 556 -20.82 -7.97 17.02
C GLU A 556 -20.18 -6.72 16.41
N TYR A 557 -19.89 -6.76 15.11
CA TYR A 557 -19.25 -5.66 14.38
C TYR A 557 -19.97 -5.39 13.05
N THR A 558 -20.21 -4.12 12.74
CA THR A 558 -20.82 -3.68 11.47
C THR A 558 -19.79 -2.95 10.61
N LEU A 559 -19.71 -3.30 9.33
CA LEU A 559 -18.89 -2.57 8.35
C LEU A 559 -19.51 -1.21 8.04
N LEU A 560 -18.80 -0.11 8.35
CA LEU A 560 -19.25 1.26 8.08
C LEU A 560 -18.85 1.74 6.68
N ARG A 561 -17.64 1.38 6.24
CA ARG A 561 -17.05 1.77 4.95
C ARG A 561 -15.86 0.87 4.62
N ARG A 562 -15.47 0.80 3.35
CA ARG A 562 -14.21 0.19 2.91
C ARG A 562 -13.18 1.28 2.56
N PRO A 563 -11.87 1.03 2.67
CA PRO A 563 -10.87 1.87 2.03
C PRO A 563 -11.08 1.84 0.50
N PRO A 564 -10.76 2.93 -0.23
CA PRO A 564 -10.81 2.92 -1.68
C PRO A 564 -9.84 1.88 -2.24
N LYS A 565 -10.26 1.13 -3.27
CA LYS A 565 -9.46 0.06 -3.86
C LYS A 565 -8.30 0.57 -4.72
N LYS A 566 -8.47 1.75 -5.33
CA LYS A 566 -7.52 2.42 -6.22
C LYS A 566 -7.75 3.95 -6.15
N LEU A 567 -6.77 4.72 -6.59
CA LEU A 567 -6.96 6.14 -6.88
C LEU A 567 -7.61 6.22 -8.27
N GLU A 568 -8.72 6.92 -8.39
CA GLU A 568 -9.37 7.15 -9.69
C GLU A 568 -8.77 8.42 -10.28
N ILE A 569 -8.10 8.25 -11.42
CA ILE A 569 -7.25 9.25 -12.07
C ILE A 569 -7.75 9.36 -13.50
N ASP A 570 -8.18 10.55 -13.92
CA ASP A 570 -8.39 10.83 -15.34
C ASP A 570 -7.03 11.12 -15.96
N TRP A 571 -6.44 10.09 -16.56
CA TRP A 571 -5.12 10.16 -17.17
C TRP A 571 -5.04 11.09 -18.39
N PHE A 572 -6.17 11.40 -19.05
CA PHE A 572 -6.20 12.36 -20.15
C PHE A 572 -6.12 13.80 -19.62
N GLU A 573 -6.92 14.13 -18.59
CA GLU A 573 -6.82 15.44 -17.93
C GLU A 573 -5.49 15.59 -17.18
N ALA A 574 -4.96 14.51 -16.59
CA ALA A 574 -3.62 14.48 -16.00
C ALA A 574 -2.53 14.84 -17.02
N LEU A 575 -2.58 14.24 -18.23
CA LEU A 575 -1.64 14.58 -19.30
C LEU A 575 -1.81 16.03 -19.76
N LYS A 576 -3.04 16.53 -19.88
CA LYS A 576 -3.31 17.93 -20.27
C LYS A 576 -2.71 18.93 -19.28
N GLN A 577 -2.92 18.73 -17.97
CA GLN A 577 -2.34 19.63 -16.96
C GLN A 577 -0.81 19.48 -16.84
N ALA A 578 -0.29 18.26 -17.01
CA ALA A 578 1.15 18.02 -17.10
C ALA A 578 1.77 18.72 -18.32
N ASP A 579 1.07 18.75 -19.45
CA ASP A 579 1.49 19.46 -20.67
C ASP A 579 1.46 20.98 -20.51
N GLU A 580 0.39 21.54 -19.91
CA GLU A 580 0.31 22.96 -19.54
C GLU A 580 1.45 23.36 -18.60
N HIS A 581 1.81 22.51 -17.64
CA HIS A 581 2.95 22.71 -16.75
C HIS A 581 4.29 22.65 -17.51
N MET A 582 4.50 21.64 -18.38
CA MET A 582 5.70 21.50 -19.20
C MET A 582 5.89 22.66 -20.17
N MET A 583 4.82 23.16 -20.79
CA MET A 583 4.85 24.33 -21.67
C MET A 583 5.30 25.60 -20.93
N LYS A 584 4.92 25.73 -19.65
CA LYS A 584 5.26 26.89 -18.81
C LYS A 584 6.68 26.85 -18.24
N GLU A 585 7.11 25.71 -17.72
CA GLU A 585 8.38 25.58 -16.99
C GLU A 585 9.54 25.02 -17.84
N TYR A 586 9.23 24.23 -18.88
CA TYR A 586 10.21 23.46 -19.67
C TYR A 586 9.93 23.47 -21.19
N PRO A 587 9.71 24.64 -21.84
CA PRO A 587 9.27 24.72 -23.23
C PRO A 587 10.22 24.02 -24.22
N ASP A 588 11.55 24.09 -24.01
CA ASP A 588 12.58 23.54 -24.91
C ASP A 588 12.56 22.01 -25.05
N VAL A 589 11.87 21.31 -24.14
CA VAL A 589 11.71 19.84 -24.16
C VAL A 589 10.26 19.38 -24.21
N ARG A 590 9.29 20.29 -23.98
CA ARG A 590 7.86 19.99 -23.92
C ARG A 590 7.38 19.15 -25.11
N ASP A 591 7.69 19.57 -26.34
CA ASP A 591 7.19 18.89 -27.54
C ASP A 591 7.70 17.44 -27.66
N ARG A 592 8.98 17.21 -27.34
CA ARG A 592 9.59 15.87 -27.38
C ARG A 592 9.09 14.98 -26.24
N TRP A 593 8.87 15.54 -25.06
CA TRP A 593 8.25 14.82 -23.95
C TRP A 593 6.80 14.46 -24.26
N TYR A 594 6.00 15.42 -24.73
CA TYR A 594 4.56 15.27 -24.99
C TYR A 594 4.27 14.26 -26.11
N GLN A 595 5.04 14.29 -27.21
CA GLN A 595 4.91 13.31 -28.30
C GLN A 595 5.06 11.87 -27.77
N ARG A 596 6.07 11.60 -26.93
CA ARG A 596 6.24 10.27 -26.31
C ARG A 596 5.03 9.88 -25.44
N GLN A 597 4.40 10.84 -24.75
CA GLN A 597 3.20 10.55 -23.94
C GLN A 597 2.01 10.13 -24.80
N GLN A 598 1.84 10.75 -25.98
CA GLN A 598 0.78 10.37 -26.91
C GLN A 598 0.99 8.97 -27.47
N ASP A 599 2.23 8.61 -27.76
CA ASP A 599 2.60 7.27 -28.23
C ASP A 599 2.35 6.22 -27.13
N GLU A 600 2.76 6.49 -25.87
CA GLU A 600 2.42 5.65 -24.70
C GLU A 600 0.90 5.46 -24.55
N ILE A 601 0.09 6.53 -24.60
CA ILE A 601 -1.39 6.46 -24.47
C ILE A 601 -2.06 5.70 -25.60
N ARG A 602 -1.69 5.96 -26.86
CA ARG A 602 -2.27 5.27 -28.02
C ARG A 602 -2.19 3.76 -27.84
N ILE A 603 -1.05 3.30 -27.34
CA ILE A 603 -0.74 1.89 -27.25
C ILE A 603 -1.44 1.26 -26.03
N ILE A 604 -1.54 1.96 -24.88
CA ILE A 604 -2.43 1.55 -23.77
C ILE A 604 -3.86 1.28 -24.26
N ASN A 605 -4.42 2.21 -25.05
CA ASN A 605 -5.79 2.11 -25.52
C ASN A 605 -6.00 0.96 -26.52
N GLN A 606 -5.09 0.77 -27.47
CA GLN A 606 -5.13 -0.38 -28.39
C GLN A 606 -5.10 -1.71 -27.63
N ASN A 607 -4.33 -1.79 -26.55
CA ASN A 607 -4.18 -3.00 -25.76
C ASN A 607 -5.43 -3.31 -24.92
N ASN A 608 -6.09 -2.28 -24.37
CA ASN A 608 -7.37 -2.43 -23.69
C ASN A 608 -8.50 -2.85 -24.65
N MET A 609 -8.48 -2.39 -25.91
CA MET A 609 -9.41 -2.84 -26.95
C MET A 609 -9.16 -4.31 -27.32
N ASN A 610 -7.90 -4.73 -27.48
CA ASN A 610 -7.57 -6.13 -27.81
C ASN A 610 -7.91 -7.11 -26.68
N GLN A 611 -7.86 -6.68 -25.41
CA GLN A 611 -8.27 -7.51 -24.26
C GLN A 611 -9.80 -7.64 -24.10
N SER A 612 -10.59 -6.82 -24.81
CA SER A 612 -12.06 -6.82 -24.71
C SER A 612 -12.79 -7.54 -25.86
N ASP A 613 -12.06 -8.16 -26.81
CA ASP A 613 -12.65 -9.09 -27.78
C ASP A 613 -12.59 -10.56 -27.25
N PRO A 614 -13.73 -11.14 -26.82
CA PRO A 614 -13.75 -12.50 -26.27
C PRO A 614 -13.59 -13.61 -27.33
N ASN A 615 -13.62 -13.28 -28.64
CA ASN A 615 -13.64 -14.28 -29.71
C ASN A 615 -12.25 -14.62 -30.29
N GLN A 616 -11.20 -13.86 -29.96
CA GLN A 616 -9.83 -14.23 -30.31
C GLN A 616 -9.20 -15.09 -29.22
N SER A 617 -9.45 -16.41 -29.30
CA SER A 617 -8.68 -17.41 -28.56
C SER A 617 -8.05 -18.41 -29.55
N ASP A 618 -6.79 -18.18 -29.91
CA ASP A 618 -5.99 -19.19 -30.59
C ASP A 618 -5.84 -20.45 -29.71
N GLY A 619 -6.05 -21.60 -30.34
CA GLY A 619 -6.10 -22.88 -29.65
C GLY A 619 -4.73 -23.46 -29.32
N SER A 620 -4.04 -22.93 -28.30
CA SER A 620 -2.84 -23.56 -27.76
C SER A 620 -2.72 -23.45 -26.23
N SER A 621 -2.62 -24.61 -25.57
CA SER A 621 -2.26 -24.84 -24.15
C SER A 621 -3.03 -24.05 -23.08
N GLY A 622 -3.84 -24.76 -22.28
CA GLY A 622 -4.54 -24.18 -21.14
C GLY A 622 -3.62 -23.87 -19.95
N LEU A 623 -3.54 -22.59 -19.60
CA LEU A 623 -3.10 -22.07 -18.29
C LEU A 623 -3.99 -20.85 -17.93
N HIS A 624 -4.16 -20.58 -16.65
CA HIS A 624 -5.29 -19.79 -16.12
C HIS A 624 -5.33 -18.32 -16.58
N LYS A 625 -6.48 -17.88 -17.10
CA LYS A 625 -6.77 -16.50 -17.54
C LYS A 625 -7.09 -15.51 -16.38
N SER A 626 -6.62 -15.77 -15.16
CA SER A 626 -6.93 -14.96 -13.95
C SER A 626 -5.76 -14.15 -13.39
N GLN A 627 -4.65 -14.02 -14.14
CA GLN A 627 -3.45 -13.27 -13.71
C GLN A 627 -2.97 -12.30 -14.80
N LEU A 628 -3.60 -11.13 -14.90
CA LEU A 628 -3.17 -10.00 -15.74
C LEU A 628 -3.29 -8.67 -14.96
N VAL A 629 -2.49 -8.54 -13.90
CA VAL A 629 -2.18 -7.26 -13.23
C VAL A 629 -0.67 -6.97 -13.24
N GLY A 630 0.17 -7.99 -13.46
CA GLY A 630 1.64 -7.84 -13.60
C GLY A 630 2.13 -7.88 -15.05
N TYR A 631 1.58 -8.79 -15.86
CA TYR A 631 1.99 -8.99 -17.25
C TYR A 631 0.94 -8.41 -18.20
N ASN A 632 1.31 -7.41 -19.01
CA ASN A 632 0.60 -7.15 -20.25
C ASN A 632 1.56 -7.58 -21.37
N PRO A 633 1.33 -8.69 -22.10
CA PRO A 633 2.19 -9.06 -23.23
C PRO A 633 2.21 -7.95 -24.29
N ALA A 634 1.15 -7.14 -24.31
CA ALA A 634 1.05 -5.99 -25.16
C ALA A 634 2.00 -4.83 -24.76
N TRP A 635 2.66 -4.88 -23.58
CA TRP A 635 3.77 -3.98 -23.25
C TRP A 635 5.05 -4.26 -24.07
N ASN A 636 5.34 -5.52 -24.41
CA ASN A 636 6.48 -5.84 -25.29
C ASN A 636 6.22 -5.38 -26.73
N LYS A 637 4.96 -5.51 -27.19
CA LYS A 637 4.52 -5.06 -28.49
C LYS A 637 4.68 -3.53 -28.68
N VAL A 638 4.55 -2.73 -27.62
CA VAL A 638 4.84 -1.27 -27.62
C VAL A 638 6.29 -1.00 -28.02
N TYR A 639 7.22 -1.73 -27.42
CA TYR A 639 8.64 -1.54 -27.63
C TYR A 639 9.10 -2.03 -29.01
N GLU A 640 8.42 -3.03 -29.57
CA GLU A 640 8.64 -3.50 -30.95
C GLU A 640 7.99 -2.57 -32.01
N GLU A 641 6.74 -2.14 -31.83
CA GLU A 641 6.01 -1.32 -32.81
C GLU A 641 6.41 0.16 -32.83
N ALA A 642 7.05 0.68 -31.77
CA ALA A 642 7.64 2.02 -31.73
C ALA A 642 8.92 2.17 -32.61
N GLY A 643 9.30 1.14 -33.38
CA GLY A 643 10.39 1.21 -34.36
C GLY A 643 11.80 1.06 -33.80
N LEU A 644 11.95 0.75 -32.51
CA LEU A 644 13.22 0.50 -31.83
C LEU A 644 13.60 -1.00 -31.92
N SER A 645 13.64 -1.54 -33.15
CA SER A 645 13.83 -2.98 -33.35
C SER A 645 15.18 -3.47 -32.85
N LEU A 646 15.17 -4.52 -32.02
CA LEU A 646 16.30 -5.45 -31.96
C LEU A 646 16.51 -6.07 -33.36
N LYS A 647 17.73 -5.95 -33.87
CA LYS A 647 18.28 -6.80 -34.92
C LYS A 647 19.15 -7.88 -34.29
#